data_AF-A0AAR2JQE7-F1
#
_entry.id   AF-A0AAR2JQE7-F1
#
_cell.length_a   1.000
_cell.length_b   1.000
_cell.length_c   1.000
_cell.angle_alpha   90.00
_cell.angle_beta   90.00
_cell.angle_gamma   90.00
#
_symmetry.space_group_name_H-M   'P 1'
#
loop_
_entity.id
_entity.type
_entity.pdbx_description
1 polymer ?
#
loop_
_entity_poly.entity_id
_entity_poly.type
_entity_poly.pdbx_seq_one_letter_code
_entity_poly.pdbx_strand_id
1 'polypeptide(L)'
;MILDVQISKDRHAAPQWRFNTLLLSDKEFCVFISNTIDEFLSFNQKDSISYSLLWETLKCYLREINAIFKKFYTALYKSESLADKTKLNTFFHDLPNPVIDVDTVKQLEIPLSLLEVSNAIKAMQSRKAPGPDGFPMEFYKTFIHKLAPLLLSVYNDSYRPISLLNADVKVLAKAIASRLENVLPHIISDEQNGFIKGRQLFFNTRTLFNVIYSKQVAELPELVISLDAEKAFDRVEWEYLFMELKKFGLGPKLISRIQLLYLLLHGSPPYRGGEVCAKTRVWEEFGEALESDFKSAPKRFWQTVRRLRRGKQCATSTVYSGDGVLLTSTEDVIGRWKEYFEDLLNPTDTFSSEEAESGDTGIGLSITEAEVAKVVKKLLGGRAAGVDEIRPEFLKALDVVGLSWLTRLFNIAWTSGVVPLDWQTGVVVPLFKKGDRRVCSNYRGITLLSLPGKVYARVLEKRVRLIVEPQIQEEQCGFRPGRGTLDQLFTLSRILEGSWEFAQPVHMCFVDLEKAFDCVPRGILWEVLREYGVHGSLLRAIQALYKQTSVHTNDTHSEFFPLGRGARQGCPLSPLLFAIAIEPLSIALRSCPLIKGIIRNGIEYKVSLYADDLLLYITDPDRTLPAVLSILEDFGSFSGYKLNLGKSECFPVNATACDLQQSDLPFQFSPSGFKYLGVNVTRTLAGLSSANFTPLVRKVTSDFQRWGNLPLSLIGKINVVKMAILPKFLFRLIPLFLPAHFFNSLDSIIGSFIWGGKPPRVSKTLLQRCRLSGGLALPNLRFYYWATHIHNLCYLLDSPQYIWSKMELASCKRTSLPALLFSSLPARPSLYTDNPVLLNTLKIWYQFRRYFKFTTASLSLPVKNNKLFPSSLTDPIFTVWFDKGITQFRHLYADGVFSNFINLSAQFDLPSSHLFRYFQARNFASKSFLNFPDLPEKQCWEHMLSDSPHHRGSISRIYNIILASGKYSSTKFKSEWETELGIRIAESSWDQAMERIRSTTSCARLGLIQFKVVHRVHFSKTRLASIYPEVEDRCDRCHGSPCHLSHMFYLCPYLKNFWTQYFSIISTVLGVNLQPCPLISIFGISDPSLTLSSTQKDVIAFTSLLARRSLLLQWKSSKCPPISRWLMDVMSFLKLEKIKYTIRGCTAKFFNKWQPFISYFNELETLPN
;
A
#
# COMPACT_ATOMS: atom_id res chain seq x y z
N MET A 1 -37.38 -10.88 13.37
CA MET A 1 -38.01 -10.49 14.65
C MET A 1 -37.13 -10.97 15.81
N ILE A 2 -37.70 -11.13 17.02
CA ILE A 2 -37.22 -12.06 18.05
C ILE A 2 -38.29 -13.17 18.07
N LEU A 3 -37.91 -14.45 18.00
CA LEU A 3 -38.80 -15.53 18.45
C LEU A 3 -38.75 -15.50 19.97
N ASP A 4 -39.88 -15.17 20.58
CA ASP A 4 -40.05 -15.28 22.03
C ASP A 4 -40.50 -16.72 22.32
N VAL A 5 -39.53 -17.64 22.41
CA VAL A 5 -39.79 -19.08 22.58
C VAL A 5 -40.27 -19.34 24.01
N GLN A 6 -41.58 -19.21 24.23
CA GLN A 6 -42.22 -19.30 25.55
C GLN A 6 -42.42 -20.76 25.99
N ILE A 7 -41.35 -21.38 26.47
CA ILE A 7 -41.36 -22.72 27.09
C ILE A 7 -41.88 -22.66 28.56
N SER A 8 -42.24 -21.47 29.07
CA SER A 8 -42.72 -21.18 30.44
C SER A 8 -43.96 -20.28 30.43
N LYS A 9 -44.84 -20.45 31.43
CA LYS A 9 -46.02 -19.58 31.67
C LYS A 9 -45.68 -18.25 32.39
N ASP A 10 -44.54 -18.16 33.07
CA ASP A 10 -44.15 -16.97 33.84
C ASP A 10 -43.28 -15.99 33.03
N ARG A 11 -43.77 -14.76 32.85
CA ARG A 11 -43.28 -13.81 31.81
C ARG A 11 -42.02 -13.00 32.17
N HIS A 12 -41.38 -13.23 33.31
CA HIS A 12 -40.41 -12.26 33.87
C HIS A 12 -38.97 -12.74 34.14
N ALA A 13 -38.56 -13.98 33.76
CA ALA A 13 -37.26 -14.53 34.20
C ALA A 13 -36.44 -15.35 33.18
N ALA A 14 -36.58 -15.15 31.85
CA ALA A 14 -35.85 -15.93 30.83
C ALA A 14 -34.87 -15.09 29.96
N PRO A 15 -33.61 -15.54 29.73
CA PRO A 15 -32.69 -14.87 28.82
C PRO A 15 -32.94 -15.27 27.35
N GLN A 16 -33.41 -14.33 26.52
CA GLN A 16 -33.70 -14.57 25.10
C GLN A 16 -32.46 -15.01 24.30
N TRP A 17 -32.49 -16.23 23.74
CA TRP A 17 -31.46 -16.69 22.80
C TRP A 17 -31.67 -16.02 21.44
N ARG A 18 -30.69 -15.20 21.04
CA ARG A 18 -30.76 -14.51 19.76
C ARG A 18 -30.14 -15.35 18.66
N PHE A 19 -30.98 -16.20 18.07
CA PHE A 19 -30.80 -16.58 16.68
C PHE A 19 -30.70 -15.32 15.80
N ASN A 20 -30.08 -15.50 14.63
CA ASN A 20 -29.69 -14.42 13.73
C ASN A 20 -30.93 -13.68 13.17
N THR A 21 -30.84 -12.39 12.86
CA THR A 21 -32.07 -11.53 12.85
C THR A 21 -33.07 -11.70 11.68
N LEU A 22 -32.71 -12.29 10.51
CA LEU A 22 -33.67 -12.96 9.61
C LEU A 22 -33.90 -14.47 9.85
N LEU A 23 -33.06 -15.21 10.60
CA LEU A 23 -33.45 -16.57 11.09
C LEU A 23 -34.76 -16.48 11.88
N LEU A 24 -35.04 -15.30 12.43
CA LEU A 24 -36.25 -14.96 13.16
C LEU A 24 -37.29 -14.18 12.31
N SER A 25 -37.25 -14.24 10.97
CA SER A 25 -38.26 -13.63 10.08
C SER A 25 -38.43 -14.28 8.69
N ASP A 26 -37.56 -15.21 8.30
CA ASP A 26 -37.98 -16.32 7.44
C ASP A 26 -38.84 -17.26 8.28
N LYS A 27 -40.17 -17.28 8.08
CA LYS A 27 -41.04 -18.17 8.84
C LYS A 27 -41.02 -19.62 8.37
N GLU A 28 -40.42 -19.98 7.23
CA GLU A 28 -40.14 -21.40 6.94
C GLU A 28 -38.96 -21.88 7.78
N PHE A 29 -37.89 -21.10 7.96
CA PHE A 29 -36.91 -21.42 8.99
C PHE A 29 -37.51 -21.32 10.40
N CYS A 30 -38.37 -20.33 10.70
CA CYS A 30 -39.01 -20.28 12.02
C CYS A 30 -39.93 -21.49 12.24
N VAL A 31 -40.64 -22.00 11.23
CA VAL A 31 -41.49 -23.20 11.34
C VAL A 31 -40.65 -24.47 11.34
N PHE A 32 -39.58 -24.59 10.56
CA PHE A 32 -38.67 -25.74 10.63
C PHE A 32 -37.97 -25.80 12.00
N ILE A 33 -37.45 -24.67 12.50
CA ILE A 33 -36.76 -24.66 13.80
C ILE A 33 -37.76 -24.68 14.97
N SER A 34 -38.98 -24.14 14.83
CA SER A 34 -40.04 -24.37 15.83
C SER A 34 -40.46 -25.83 15.80
N ASN A 35 -40.78 -26.43 14.66
CA ASN A 35 -41.11 -27.85 14.54
C ASN A 35 -39.97 -28.76 15.05
N THR A 36 -38.70 -28.45 14.78
CA THR A 36 -37.55 -29.21 15.33
C THR A 36 -37.44 -29.03 16.85
N ILE A 37 -37.76 -27.85 17.37
CA ILE A 37 -37.85 -27.59 18.81
C ILE A 37 -39.09 -28.26 19.42
N ASP A 38 -40.23 -28.29 18.73
CA ASP A 38 -41.52 -28.82 19.20
C ASP A 38 -41.57 -30.35 19.08
N GLU A 39 -40.86 -30.96 18.13
CA GLU A 39 -40.57 -32.40 18.05
C GLU A 39 -39.60 -32.80 19.17
N PHE A 40 -38.56 -32.00 19.41
CA PHE A 40 -37.66 -32.18 20.56
C PHE A 40 -38.41 -32.00 21.90
N LEU A 41 -39.31 -31.01 22.03
CA LEU A 41 -40.09 -30.75 23.23
C LEU A 41 -41.21 -31.79 23.42
N SER A 42 -41.95 -32.18 22.39
CA SER A 42 -43.02 -33.20 22.54
C SER A 42 -42.49 -34.56 22.99
N PHE A 43 -41.25 -34.93 22.64
CA PHE A 43 -40.59 -36.11 23.19
C PHE A 43 -39.96 -35.90 24.59
N ASN A 44 -39.42 -34.71 24.89
CA ASN A 44 -38.55 -34.48 26.05
C ASN A 44 -39.09 -33.52 27.13
N GLN A 45 -40.24 -32.87 26.92
CA GLN A 45 -40.89 -31.99 27.90
C GLN A 45 -41.89 -32.79 28.73
N LYS A 46 -41.51 -33.07 29.98
CA LYS A 46 -42.31 -33.75 31.00
C LYS A 46 -42.16 -33.00 32.31
N ASP A 47 -43.16 -33.03 33.18
CA ASP A 47 -43.19 -32.24 34.43
C ASP A 47 -41.99 -32.50 35.38
N SER A 48 -41.26 -33.60 35.18
CA SER A 48 -40.06 -33.97 35.93
C SER A 48 -38.74 -33.44 35.38
N ILE A 49 -38.70 -32.73 34.24
CA ILE A 49 -37.46 -32.38 33.53
C ILE A 49 -37.14 -30.89 33.63
N SER A 50 -35.92 -30.56 34.07
CA SER A 50 -35.52 -29.17 34.31
C SER A 50 -35.17 -28.39 33.02
N TYR A 51 -35.68 -27.17 32.96
CA TYR A 51 -35.59 -26.23 31.83
C TYR A 51 -34.15 -26.00 31.32
N SER A 52 -33.17 -25.92 32.24
CA SER A 52 -31.77 -25.67 31.87
C SER A 52 -31.07 -26.89 31.28
N LEU A 53 -31.51 -28.12 31.60
CA LEU A 53 -30.90 -29.33 31.07
C LEU A 53 -31.34 -29.56 29.62
N LEU A 54 -32.66 -29.45 29.40
CA LEU A 54 -33.34 -29.47 28.09
C LEU A 54 -32.62 -28.54 27.08
N TRP A 55 -32.23 -27.37 27.56
CA TRP A 55 -31.55 -26.31 26.82
C TRP A 55 -30.10 -26.61 26.41
N GLU A 56 -29.30 -27.29 27.25
CA GLU A 56 -27.92 -27.63 26.89
C GLU A 56 -27.83 -28.86 25.97
N THR A 57 -28.74 -29.83 26.12
CA THR A 57 -28.83 -30.98 25.20
C THR A 57 -29.12 -30.56 23.77
N LEU A 58 -30.08 -29.64 23.57
CA LEU A 58 -30.41 -29.05 22.26
C LEU A 58 -29.19 -28.42 21.58
N LYS A 59 -28.26 -27.85 22.36
CA LYS A 59 -27.01 -27.25 21.86
C LYS A 59 -25.88 -28.24 21.64
N CYS A 60 -25.88 -29.41 22.28
CA CYS A 60 -24.82 -30.40 22.15
C CYS A 60 -24.98 -31.26 20.88
N TYR A 61 -26.20 -31.44 20.41
CA TYR A 61 -26.63 -32.18 19.20
C TYR A 61 -26.07 -31.65 17.86
N LEU A 62 -25.12 -30.69 17.87
CA LEU A 62 -24.79 -29.81 16.74
C LEU A 62 -23.26 -29.60 16.50
N ARG A 63 -22.34 -30.49 16.95
CA ARG A 63 -20.99 -30.03 17.43
C ARG A 63 -19.64 -30.61 16.93
N GLU A 64 -19.49 -31.82 16.40
CA GLU A 64 -18.12 -32.43 16.24
C GLU A 64 -17.37 -32.01 14.95
N ILE A 65 -17.39 -32.87 13.93
CA ILE A 65 -16.68 -32.86 12.64
C ILE A 65 -15.22 -32.35 12.63
N ASN A 66 -14.40 -32.61 13.67
CA ASN A 66 -13.08 -32.00 13.86
C ASN A 66 -11.88 -32.96 13.94
N ALA A 67 -12.04 -34.28 13.72
CA ALA A 67 -10.91 -35.25 13.74
C ALA A 67 -9.81 -35.04 12.67
N ILE A 68 -10.00 -34.06 11.80
CA ILE A 68 -9.61 -34.15 10.41
C ILE A 68 -8.27 -33.54 9.86
N PHE A 69 -7.16 -33.02 10.47
CA PHE A 69 -6.07 -32.05 9.91
C PHE A 69 -4.59 -32.57 9.90
N LYS A 70 -4.20 -33.87 9.93
CA LYS A 70 -2.73 -34.21 9.95
C LYS A 70 -1.98 -34.76 8.71
N LYS A 71 -2.61 -35.21 7.60
CA LYS A 71 -1.94 -35.77 6.39
C LYS A 71 -2.06 -35.00 5.00
N PHE A 72 -1.44 -33.80 4.76
CA PHE A 72 -1.18 -33.26 3.37
C PHE A 72 0.12 -32.39 3.04
N TYR A 73 1.01 -31.81 3.86
CA TYR A 73 2.15 -30.94 3.36
C TYR A 73 3.58 -31.55 3.32
N THR A 74 3.90 -32.62 4.05
CA THR A 74 5.25 -33.09 4.40
C THR A 74 6.02 -33.54 3.18
N ALA A 75 5.31 -33.94 2.11
CA ALA A 75 5.92 -34.27 0.85
C ALA A 75 5.61 -33.28 -0.29
N LEU A 76 4.98 -32.13 0.00
CA LEU A 76 5.08 -30.95 -0.91
C LEU A 76 6.48 -30.31 -0.80
N TYR A 77 7.24 -30.69 0.24
CA TYR A 77 8.62 -30.31 0.48
C TYR A 77 9.57 -31.52 0.40
N LYS A 78 9.19 -32.55 -0.36
CA LYS A 78 10.07 -33.69 -0.71
C LYS A 78 10.48 -33.47 -2.16
N SER A 79 11.79 -33.44 -2.46
CA SER A 79 12.27 -33.22 -3.83
C SER A 79 11.80 -34.36 -4.75
N GLU A 80 11.55 -33.99 -6.01
CA GLU A 80 11.06 -34.86 -7.08
C GLU A 80 12.20 -35.27 -8.04
N SER A 81 13.44 -34.80 -7.81
CA SER A 81 14.59 -35.02 -8.69
C SER A 81 15.70 -35.86 -8.05
N LEU A 82 16.08 -36.96 -8.73
CA LEU A 82 17.33 -37.67 -8.50
C LEU A 82 18.34 -37.18 -9.56
N ALA A 83 19.12 -36.16 -9.20
CA ALA A 83 19.98 -35.45 -10.14
C ALA A 83 21.12 -36.33 -10.71
N ASP A 84 21.07 -36.55 -12.04
CA ASP A 84 22.16 -37.16 -12.81
C ASP A 84 23.36 -36.20 -12.88
N LYS A 85 24.27 -36.36 -11.90
CA LYS A 85 25.49 -35.57 -11.73
C LYS A 85 26.46 -35.70 -12.91
N THR A 86 26.31 -36.70 -13.76
CA THR A 86 27.13 -36.88 -14.97
C THR A 86 26.74 -35.86 -16.04
N LYS A 87 25.48 -35.86 -16.48
CA LYS A 87 24.97 -34.91 -17.50
C LYS A 87 25.12 -33.44 -17.10
N LEU A 88 24.91 -33.15 -15.82
CA LEU A 88 25.10 -31.81 -15.26
C LEU A 88 26.53 -31.30 -15.43
N ASN A 89 27.55 -32.14 -15.18
CA ASN A 89 28.94 -31.73 -15.36
C ASN A 89 29.31 -31.50 -16.84
N THR A 90 28.71 -32.25 -17.77
CA THR A 90 28.90 -32.03 -19.22
C THR A 90 28.35 -30.67 -19.65
N PHE A 91 27.09 -30.36 -19.30
CA PHE A 91 26.47 -29.07 -19.63
C PHE A 91 27.23 -27.86 -19.08
N PHE A 92 27.85 -27.99 -17.90
CA PHE A 92 28.68 -26.94 -17.30
C PHE A 92 30.16 -26.96 -17.73
N HIS A 93 30.57 -27.81 -18.68
CA HIS A 93 31.93 -27.80 -19.23
C HIS A 93 32.08 -26.75 -20.34
N ASP A 94 31.10 -26.66 -21.24
CA ASP A 94 31.22 -25.92 -22.51
C ASP A 94 30.68 -24.47 -22.43
N LEU A 95 30.31 -24.01 -21.23
CA LEU A 95 29.76 -22.68 -20.98
C LEU A 95 30.85 -21.70 -20.45
N PRO A 96 31.07 -20.53 -21.08
CA PRO A 96 32.05 -19.53 -20.66
C PRO A 96 31.56 -18.73 -19.44
N ASN A 97 31.58 -19.38 -18.27
CA ASN A 97 31.09 -18.80 -17.02
C ASN A 97 32.13 -17.87 -16.35
N PRO A 98 31.73 -16.71 -15.80
CA PRO A 98 32.61 -15.86 -15.01
C PRO A 98 32.93 -16.52 -13.66
N VAL A 99 34.19 -16.45 -13.22
CA VAL A 99 34.67 -17.03 -11.96
C VAL A 99 35.18 -15.91 -11.05
N ILE A 100 34.82 -15.95 -9.76
CA ILE A 100 35.28 -14.99 -8.75
C ILE A 100 36.79 -15.16 -8.52
N ASP A 101 37.53 -14.05 -8.39
CA ASP A 101 38.97 -14.08 -8.15
C ASP A 101 39.35 -14.66 -6.77
N VAL A 102 40.55 -15.21 -6.68
CA VAL A 102 41.04 -15.96 -5.52
C VAL A 102 41.08 -15.11 -4.24
N ASP A 103 41.29 -13.80 -4.32
CA ASP A 103 41.38 -12.94 -3.14
C ASP A 103 40.01 -12.46 -2.65
N THR A 104 39.04 -12.22 -3.56
CA THR A 104 37.63 -12.07 -3.20
C THR A 104 37.07 -13.35 -2.57
N VAL A 105 37.45 -14.54 -3.06
CA VAL A 105 37.08 -15.82 -2.41
C VAL A 105 37.65 -15.92 -0.99
N LYS A 106 38.94 -15.59 -0.78
CA LYS A 106 39.53 -15.53 0.57
C LYS A 106 38.75 -14.57 1.48
N GLN A 107 38.41 -13.36 1.00
CA GLN A 107 37.64 -12.37 1.77
C GLN A 107 36.25 -12.87 2.15
N LEU A 108 35.56 -13.58 1.25
CA LEU A 108 34.24 -14.17 1.51
C LEU A 108 34.27 -15.27 2.59
N GLU A 109 35.37 -16.01 2.71
CA GLU A 109 35.55 -17.09 3.69
C GLU A 109 35.99 -16.64 5.10
N ILE A 110 36.48 -15.39 5.28
CA ILE A 110 36.92 -14.86 6.58
C ILE A 110 35.80 -15.08 7.63
N PRO A 111 36.12 -15.44 8.89
CA PRO A 111 35.15 -15.51 9.99
C PRO A 111 34.20 -14.29 10.05
N LEU A 112 33.00 -14.47 10.59
CA LEU A 112 32.09 -13.35 10.77
C LEU A 112 32.68 -12.39 11.80
N SER A 113 32.56 -11.08 11.54
CA SER A 113 32.97 -10.02 12.46
C SER A 113 31.80 -9.51 13.31
N LEU A 114 32.12 -8.98 14.50
CA LEU A 114 31.13 -8.37 15.40
C LEU A 114 30.34 -7.24 14.73
N LEU A 115 31.00 -6.52 13.81
CA LEU A 115 30.44 -5.40 13.07
C LEU A 115 29.38 -5.87 12.05
N GLU A 116 29.63 -6.97 11.33
CA GLU A 116 28.67 -7.55 10.38
C GLU A 116 27.41 -8.07 11.08
N VAL A 117 27.57 -8.86 12.14
CA VAL A 117 26.43 -9.37 12.94
C VAL A 117 25.61 -8.20 13.50
N SER A 118 26.28 -7.18 14.03
CA SER A 118 25.63 -5.96 14.50
C SER A 118 24.89 -5.22 13.38
N ASN A 119 25.47 -5.12 12.18
CA ASN A 119 24.85 -4.40 11.07
C ASN A 119 23.69 -5.18 10.45
N ALA A 120 23.74 -6.51 10.40
CA ALA A 120 22.61 -7.37 10.04
C ALA A 120 21.42 -7.19 11.02
N ILE A 121 21.67 -7.18 12.33
CA ILE A 121 20.65 -6.88 13.35
C ILE A 121 20.06 -5.48 13.16
N LYS A 122 20.89 -4.44 12.91
CA LYS A 122 20.42 -3.07 12.67
C LYS A 122 19.57 -2.95 11.39
N ALA A 123 19.93 -3.63 10.31
CA ALA A 123 19.27 -3.57 9.01
C ALA A 123 17.90 -4.28 8.97
N MET A 124 17.68 -5.26 9.84
CA MET A 124 16.42 -6.01 9.94
C MET A 124 15.19 -5.12 10.17
N GLN A 125 14.06 -5.42 9.52
CA GLN A 125 12.86 -4.58 9.58
C GLN A 125 12.05 -4.82 10.85
N SER A 126 11.99 -3.81 11.71
CA SER A 126 11.16 -3.74 12.92
C SER A 126 9.66 -3.92 12.62
N ARG A 127 8.90 -4.41 13.59
CA ARG A 127 7.46 -4.78 13.48
C ARG A 127 7.13 -5.86 12.44
N LYS A 128 8.13 -6.59 11.93
CA LYS A 128 7.89 -7.96 11.46
C LYS A 128 7.56 -8.82 12.68
N ALA A 129 6.59 -9.72 12.54
CA ALA A 129 6.23 -10.64 13.62
C ALA A 129 7.44 -11.55 13.95
N PRO A 130 7.67 -11.87 15.24
CA PRO A 130 8.80 -12.70 15.68
C PRO A 130 8.75 -14.11 15.08
N GLY A 131 9.81 -14.88 15.29
CA GLY A 131 9.74 -16.32 15.07
C GLY A 131 9.01 -17.03 16.21
N PRO A 132 9.07 -18.38 16.23
CA PRO A 132 8.71 -19.21 17.39
C PRO A 132 9.29 -18.73 18.74
N ASP A 133 10.42 -18.02 18.71
CA ASP A 133 11.04 -17.28 19.82
C ASP A 133 10.12 -16.30 20.56
N GLY A 134 9.15 -15.70 19.87
CA GLY A 134 8.40 -14.56 20.39
C GLY A 134 9.20 -13.25 20.51
N PHE A 135 10.52 -13.27 20.31
CA PHE A 135 11.40 -12.10 20.43
C PHE A 135 11.41 -11.26 19.14
N PRO A 136 10.78 -10.06 19.11
CA PRO A 136 10.76 -9.24 17.90
C PRO A 136 12.16 -8.68 17.60
N MET A 137 12.42 -8.26 16.36
CA MET A 137 13.72 -7.64 16.03
C MET A 137 14.03 -6.37 16.84
N GLU A 138 13.01 -5.70 17.37
CA GLU A 138 13.12 -4.68 18.40
C GLU A 138 13.90 -5.13 19.66
N PHE A 139 13.77 -6.39 20.10
CA PHE A 139 14.53 -6.97 21.23
C PHE A 139 16.02 -7.06 20.88
N TYR A 140 16.37 -7.73 19.79
CA TYR A 140 17.75 -7.89 19.31
C TYR A 140 18.44 -6.54 19.06
N LYS A 141 17.72 -5.53 18.54
CA LYS A 141 18.24 -4.16 18.37
C LYS A 141 18.45 -3.42 19.69
N THR A 142 17.66 -3.70 20.73
CA THR A 142 17.76 -3.04 22.04
C THR A 142 18.93 -3.60 22.85
N PHE A 143 19.16 -4.91 22.79
CA PHE A 143 20.22 -5.60 23.55
C PHE A 143 21.45 -5.95 22.70
N ILE A 144 21.62 -5.28 21.56
CA ILE A 144 22.62 -5.60 20.53
C ILE A 144 24.06 -5.71 21.08
N HIS A 145 24.42 -4.85 22.04
CA HIS A 145 25.74 -4.81 22.67
C HIS A 145 26.05 -6.07 23.50
N LYS A 146 25.03 -6.75 24.02
CA LYS A 146 25.16 -8.01 24.79
C LYS A 146 24.93 -9.24 23.91
N LEU A 147 24.02 -9.16 22.94
CA LEU A 147 23.65 -10.28 22.09
C LEU A 147 24.62 -10.49 20.91
N ALA A 148 25.19 -9.45 20.32
CA ALA A 148 26.07 -9.60 19.17
C ALA A 148 27.36 -10.37 19.46
N PRO A 149 28.07 -10.20 20.61
CA PRO A 149 29.25 -11.01 20.94
C PRO A 149 28.92 -12.49 21.17
N LEU A 150 27.79 -12.76 21.83
CA LEU A 150 27.31 -14.13 22.06
C LEU A 150 26.95 -14.80 20.72
N LEU A 151 26.17 -14.13 19.88
CA LEU A 151 25.85 -14.64 18.54
C LEU A 151 27.10 -14.79 17.65
N LEU A 152 28.16 -14.01 17.88
CA LEU A 152 29.40 -14.10 17.10
C LEU A 152 30.18 -15.39 17.37
N SER A 153 30.39 -15.75 18.64
CA SER A 153 31.02 -17.03 19.03
C SER A 153 30.19 -18.20 18.51
N VAL A 154 28.87 -18.16 18.76
CA VAL A 154 27.85 -19.08 18.23
C VAL A 154 27.96 -19.33 16.72
N TYR A 155 28.25 -18.30 15.90
CA TYR A 155 28.36 -18.44 14.43
C TYR A 155 29.76 -18.85 13.92
N ASN A 156 30.80 -18.76 14.76
CA ASN A 156 32.17 -19.10 14.38
C ASN A 156 32.65 -20.44 14.96
N ASP A 157 32.24 -20.81 16.17
CA ASP A 157 32.89 -21.85 16.99
C ASP A 157 32.20 -23.24 16.95
N SER A 158 31.44 -23.53 15.88
CA SER A 158 30.69 -24.79 15.60
C SER A 158 29.41 -25.00 16.40
N TYR A 159 28.25 -25.00 15.72
CA TYR A 159 26.94 -25.05 16.38
C TYR A 159 26.27 -26.44 16.39
N ARG A 160 26.32 -27.12 17.55
CA ARG A 160 25.40 -28.22 17.89
C ARG A 160 24.01 -27.64 18.26
N PRO A 161 22.90 -28.36 18.00
CA PRO A 161 21.55 -27.85 18.22
C PRO A 161 21.13 -27.89 19.70
N ILE A 162 21.53 -26.87 20.47
CA ILE A 162 20.80 -26.47 21.69
C ILE A 162 19.65 -25.56 21.25
N SER A 163 18.46 -25.71 21.85
CA SER A 163 17.18 -25.21 21.33
C SER A 163 17.03 -23.67 21.32
N LEU A 164 17.69 -23.00 20.37
CA LEU A 164 17.58 -21.56 20.11
C LEU A 164 17.59 -21.24 18.60
N LEU A 165 17.08 -20.07 18.19
CA LEU A 165 15.73 -19.54 18.42
C LEU A 165 15.34 -18.58 17.27
N ASN A 166 15.23 -19.14 16.06
CA ASN A 166 14.53 -18.65 14.86
C ASN A 166 14.76 -17.22 14.30
N ALA A 167 14.96 -16.17 15.09
CA ALA A 167 15.33 -14.83 14.63
C ALA A 167 16.84 -14.70 14.36
N ASP A 168 17.66 -15.47 15.09
CA ASP A 168 19.11 -15.63 14.90
C ASP A 168 19.47 -16.22 13.52
N VAL A 169 18.87 -17.33 13.12
CA VAL A 169 19.01 -17.94 11.77
C VAL A 169 18.72 -16.90 10.68
N LYS A 170 17.76 -15.99 10.92
CA LYS A 170 17.44 -14.90 9.98
C LYS A 170 18.44 -13.74 10.02
N VAL A 171 19.14 -13.52 11.13
CA VAL A 171 20.29 -12.60 11.24
C VAL A 171 21.50 -13.17 10.51
N LEU A 172 21.82 -14.46 10.71
CA LEU A 172 22.90 -15.16 10.01
C LEU A 172 22.65 -15.21 8.50
N ALA A 173 21.45 -15.63 8.09
CA ALA A 173 21.03 -15.60 6.68
C ALA A 173 21.12 -14.20 6.07
N LYS A 174 20.77 -13.14 6.82
CA LYS A 174 20.90 -11.76 6.31
C LYS A 174 22.35 -11.26 6.27
N ALA A 175 23.21 -11.70 7.19
CA ALA A 175 24.65 -11.41 7.14
C ALA A 175 25.30 -12.04 5.89
N ILE A 176 25.06 -13.34 5.66
CA ILE A 176 25.56 -14.07 4.49
C ILE A 176 24.99 -13.47 3.19
N ALA A 177 23.68 -13.23 3.12
CA ALA A 177 23.07 -12.57 1.96
C ALA A 177 23.64 -11.16 1.72
N SER A 178 24.04 -10.40 2.75
CA SER A 178 24.69 -9.10 2.58
C SER A 178 26.18 -9.15 2.23
N ARG A 179 26.86 -10.30 2.35
CA ARG A 179 28.14 -10.53 1.66
C ARG A 179 27.89 -10.72 0.16
N LEU A 180 26.95 -11.61 -0.21
CA LEU A 180 26.60 -11.92 -1.61
C LEU A 180 26.00 -10.73 -2.38
N GLU A 181 25.19 -9.88 -1.74
CA GLU A 181 24.59 -8.66 -2.30
C GLU A 181 25.61 -7.68 -2.90
N ASN A 182 26.91 -7.79 -2.57
CA ASN A 182 27.96 -6.95 -3.12
C ASN A 182 28.65 -7.55 -4.36
N VAL A 183 28.55 -8.88 -4.57
CA VAL A 183 29.23 -9.60 -5.65
C VAL A 183 28.29 -9.92 -6.82
N LEU A 184 27.03 -10.24 -6.53
CA LEU A 184 26.01 -10.59 -7.54
C LEU A 184 25.86 -9.59 -8.71
N PRO A 185 25.98 -8.25 -8.54
CA PRO A 185 25.92 -7.31 -9.66
C PRO A 185 27.06 -7.46 -10.69
N HIS A 186 28.16 -8.12 -10.33
CA HIS A 186 29.29 -8.39 -11.23
C HIS A 186 29.18 -9.76 -11.93
N ILE A 187 28.17 -10.57 -11.58
CA ILE A 187 27.94 -11.92 -12.12
C ILE A 187 26.66 -11.96 -12.98
N ILE A 188 25.65 -11.13 -12.68
CA ILE A 188 24.31 -11.20 -13.30
C ILE A 188 24.05 -10.02 -14.25
N SER A 189 23.81 -10.35 -15.52
CA SER A 189 23.51 -9.43 -16.65
C SER A 189 22.54 -8.28 -16.29
N ASP A 190 22.80 -7.10 -16.86
CA ASP A 190 22.09 -5.84 -16.59
C ASP A 190 20.61 -5.81 -17.00
N GLU A 191 20.16 -6.77 -17.80
CA GLU A 191 18.77 -6.87 -18.26
C GLU A 191 17.84 -7.45 -17.17
N GLN A 192 18.38 -8.25 -16.25
CA GLN A 192 17.63 -8.81 -15.13
C GLN A 192 17.44 -7.75 -14.02
N ASN A 193 16.32 -7.03 -14.08
CA ASN A 193 15.96 -5.96 -13.13
C ASN A 193 15.26 -6.44 -11.84
N GLY A 194 14.96 -7.74 -11.71
CA GLY A 194 14.38 -8.35 -10.52
C GLY A 194 15.43 -8.68 -9.45
N PHE A 195 15.15 -8.33 -8.18
CA PHE A 195 15.89 -8.68 -6.96
C PHE A 195 17.37 -8.26 -6.84
N ILE A 196 18.05 -7.89 -7.93
CA ILE A 196 19.44 -7.42 -7.91
C ILE A 196 19.55 -6.06 -7.18
N LYS A 197 20.56 -5.95 -6.31
CA LYS A 197 20.89 -4.73 -5.56
C LYS A 197 21.21 -3.61 -6.55
N GLY A 198 20.32 -2.63 -6.64
CA GLY A 198 20.49 -1.51 -7.57
C GLY A 198 19.68 -1.63 -8.87
N ARG A 199 18.58 -2.38 -8.94
CA ARG A 199 17.67 -2.36 -10.10
C ARG A 199 16.19 -2.10 -9.69
N GLN A 200 15.33 -1.58 -10.58
CA GLN A 200 13.92 -1.26 -10.27
C GLN A 200 12.95 -1.55 -11.43
N LEU A 201 11.74 -2.01 -11.11
CA LEU A 201 10.72 -2.47 -12.06
C LEU A 201 10.35 -1.47 -13.17
N PHE A 202 10.24 -0.18 -12.85
CA PHE A 202 9.76 0.82 -13.83
C PHE A 202 10.76 1.07 -14.97
N PHE A 203 12.00 0.57 -14.86
CA PHE A 203 12.98 0.62 -15.95
C PHE A 203 12.45 -0.10 -17.18
N ASN A 204 11.88 -1.30 -17.02
CA ASN A 204 11.33 -2.08 -18.13
C ASN A 204 10.17 -1.33 -18.81
N THR A 205 9.26 -0.76 -18.00
CA THR A 205 8.16 0.10 -18.48
C THR A 205 8.68 1.29 -19.30
N ARG A 206 9.77 1.92 -18.83
CA ARG A 206 10.37 3.07 -19.51
C ARG A 206 11.26 2.65 -20.69
N THR A 207 11.82 1.44 -20.72
CA THR A 207 12.54 0.89 -21.89
C THR A 207 11.56 0.78 -23.03
N LEU A 208 10.47 0.08 -22.75
CA LEU A 208 9.46 -0.20 -23.74
C LEU A 208 8.70 1.07 -24.18
N PHE A 209 8.55 2.08 -23.30
CA PHE A 209 8.14 3.42 -23.75
C PHE A 209 9.11 4.01 -24.77
N ASN A 210 10.42 3.96 -24.56
CA ASN A 210 11.36 4.62 -25.46
C ASN A 210 11.60 3.88 -26.77
N VAL A 211 11.56 2.54 -26.80
CA VAL A 211 11.50 1.75 -28.05
C VAL A 211 10.33 2.24 -28.92
N ILE A 212 9.14 2.37 -28.34
CA ILE A 212 7.87 2.53 -29.09
C ILE A 212 7.48 4.01 -29.30
N TYR A 213 8.29 4.98 -28.87
CA TYR A 213 7.99 6.41 -29.10
C TYR A 213 9.15 7.23 -29.70
N SER A 214 10.34 6.68 -29.91
CA SER A 214 11.42 7.39 -30.61
C SER A 214 11.33 7.16 -32.12
N LYS A 215 11.25 8.24 -32.92
CA LYS A 215 11.42 8.11 -34.37
C LYS A 215 12.77 7.46 -34.71
N GLN A 216 12.72 6.34 -35.42
CA GLN A 216 13.89 5.65 -36.00
C GLN A 216 14.59 6.51 -37.08
N VAL A 217 15.74 6.00 -37.52
CA VAL A 217 16.59 6.58 -38.60
C VAL A 217 16.56 5.73 -39.88
N ALA A 218 16.04 4.49 -39.82
CA ALA A 218 15.93 3.57 -40.95
C ALA A 218 14.66 2.70 -40.83
N GLU A 219 14.13 2.22 -41.95
CA GLU A 219 12.87 1.46 -42.06
C GLU A 219 13.04 -0.03 -41.74
N LEU A 220 13.60 -0.36 -40.57
CA LEU A 220 13.86 -1.74 -40.15
C LEU A 220 12.85 -2.22 -39.08
N PRO A 221 12.21 -3.40 -39.25
CA PRO A 221 11.17 -3.88 -38.35
C PRO A 221 11.75 -4.32 -37.00
N GLU A 222 11.37 -3.64 -35.92
CA GLU A 222 11.78 -3.99 -34.55
C GLU A 222 10.81 -4.98 -33.90
N LEU A 223 11.34 -6.02 -33.27
CA LEU A 223 10.63 -7.10 -32.57
C LEU A 223 10.99 -7.06 -31.08
N VAL A 224 10.00 -7.09 -30.19
CA VAL A 224 10.20 -7.02 -28.73
C VAL A 224 9.45 -8.16 -28.06
N ILE A 225 10.20 -9.10 -27.49
CA ILE A 225 9.70 -10.35 -26.91
C ILE A 225 9.78 -10.26 -25.38
N SER A 226 8.86 -10.91 -24.68
CA SER A 226 8.91 -11.11 -23.23
C SER A 226 8.76 -12.60 -22.91
N LEU A 227 9.56 -13.08 -21.95
CA LEU A 227 9.65 -14.48 -21.52
C LEU A 227 9.66 -14.51 -19.99
N ASP A 228 9.03 -15.50 -19.36
CA ASP A 228 9.02 -15.69 -17.90
C ASP A 228 9.36 -17.15 -17.52
N ALA A 229 9.79 -17.38 -16.27
CA ALA A 229 10.36 -18.64 -15.81
C ALA A 229 9.53 -19.30 -14.71
N GLU A 230 9.12 -20.55 -14.94
CA GLU A 230 8.27 -21.31 -14.02
C GLU A 230 8.89 -21.46 -12.62
N LYS A 231 8.14 -21.03 -11.58
CA LYS A 231 8.42 -21.30 -10.16
C LYS A 231 9.86 -20.99 -9.71
N ALA A 232 10.52 -19.98 -10.29
CA ALA A 232 11.98 -19.72 -10.19
C ALA A 232 12.61 -19.55 -8.78
N PHE A 233 11.85 -19.69 -7.69
CA PHE A 233 12.36 -19.83 -6.31
C PHE A 233 11.99 -21.16 -5.63
N ASP A 234 10.81 -21.72 -5.95
CA ASP A 234 10.30 -22.95 -5.32
C ASP A 234 10.77 -24.23 -6.06
N ARG A 235 11.27 -24.11 -7.30
CA ARG A 235 11.86 -25.21 -8.10
C ARG A 235 13.40 -25.20 -8.18
N VAL A 236 14.07 -24.36 -7.40
CA VAL A 236 15.54 -24.35 -7.35
C VAL A 236 16.03 -25.59 -6.60
N GLU A 237 16.45 -26.62 -7.32
CA GLU A 237 17.01 -27.83 -6.71
C GLU A 237 18.31 -27.50 -5.95
N TRP A 238 18.41 -27.97 -4.71
CA TRP A 238 19.46 -27.52 -3.80
C TRP A 238 20.84 -28.03 -4.24
N GLU A 239 20.94 -29.26 -4.77
CA GLU A 239 22.21 -29.76 -5.33
C GLU A 239 22.68 -28.97 -6.55
N TYR A 240 21.76 -28.56 -7.43
CA TYR A 240 22.06 -27.68 -8.57
C TYR A 240 22.61 -26.35 -8.06
N LEU A 241 21.90 -25.69 -7.14
CA LEU A 241 22.30 -24.41 -6.56
C LEU A 241 23.69 -24.45 -5.92
N PHE A 242 24.00 -25.48 -5.12
CA PHE A 242 25.32 -25.59 -4.47
C PHE A 242 26.44 -25.91 -5.46
N MET A 243 26.15 -26.61 -6.56
CA MET A 243 27.12 -26.86 -7.64
C MET A 243 27.36 -25.60 -8.48
N GLU A 244 26.31 -24.83 -8.79
CA GLU A 244 26.36 -23.56 -9.52
C GLU A 244 27.18 -22.51 -8.74
N LEU A 245 26.93 -22.37 -7.42
CA LEU A 245 27.75 -21.54 -6.53
C LEU A 245 29.23 -21.98 -6.52
N LYS A 246 29.51 -23.28 -6.57
CA LYS A 246 30.89 -23.80 -6.67
C LYS A 246 31.54 -23.49 -8.03
N LYS A 247 30.79 -23.52 -9.13
CA LYS A 247 31.25 -23.15 -10.49
C LYS A 247 31.55 -21.66 -10.63
N PHE A 248 30.79 -20.78 -9.96
CA PHE A 248 31.13 -19.35 -9.83
C PHE A 248 32.36 -19.10 -8.92
N GLY A 249 32.93 -20.14 -8.30
CA GLY A 249 34.15 -20.05 -7.49
C GLY A 249 33.94 -19.79 -6.00
N LEU A 250 32.71 -19.83 -5.47
CA LEU A 250 32.49 -19.58 -4.05
C LEU A 250 33.16 -20.66 -3.17
N GLY A 251 33.86 -20.20 -2.12
CA GLY A 251 34.64 -21.04 -1.22
C GLY A 251 33.80 -22.08 -0.45
N PRO A 252 34.35 -23.28 -0.19
CA PRO A 252 33.61 -24.41 0.41
C PRO A 252 33.05 -24.11 1.80
N LYS A 253 33.70 -23.29 2.62
CA LYS A 253 33.21 -22.92 3.97
C LYS A 253 31.97 -22.03 3.88
N LEU A 254 31.86 -21.20 2.84
CA LEU A 254 30.68 -20.35 2.64
C LEU A 254 29.48 -21.17 2.14
N ILE A 255 29.70 -22.11 1.20
CA ILE A 255 28.65 -23.01 0.70
C ILE A 255 28.09 -23.88 1.85
N SER A 256 28.96 -24.45 2.69
CA SER A 256 28.54 -25.23 3.87
C SER A 256 27.70 -24.40 4.87
N ARG A 257 28.06 -23.13 5.09
CA ARG A 257 27.27 -22.19 5.92
C ARG A 257 25.89 -21.86 5.32
N ILE A 258 25.75 -21.85 4.00
CA ILE A 258 24.45 -21.63 3.33
C ILE A 258 23.55 -22.88 3.47
N GLN A 259 24.11 -24.08 3.29
CA GLN A 259 23.39 -25.36 3.42
C GLN A 259 22.68 -25.49 4.78
N LEU A 260 23.36 -25.14 5.88
CA LEU A 260 22.83 -25.19 7.25
C LEU A 260 21.58 -24.34 7.49
N LEU A 261 21.32 -23.30 6.69
CA LEU A 261 20.19 -22.39 6.90
C LEU A 261 18.82 -22.98 6.53
N TYR A 262 18.79 -24.04 5.72
CA TYR A 262 17.56 -24.58 5.12
C TYR A 262 16.82 -25.64 5.98
N LEU A 263 17.32 -25.95 7.20
CA LEU A 263 16.94 -27.14 7.97
C LEU A 263 15.94 -26.94 9.15
N LEU A 264 15.54 -25.71 9.54
CA LEU A 264 15.04 -25.42 10.91
C LEU A 264 13.66 -24.73 11.06
N LEU A 265 12.63 -25.08 10.26
CA LEU A 265 11.46 -24.19 10.02
C LEU A 265 10.02 -24.61 10.49
N HIS A 266 9.82 -25.59 11.38
CA HIS A 266 8.46 -26.09 11.72
C HIS A 266 7.93 -25.76 13.13
N GLY A 267 6.71 -25.18 13.22
CA GLY A 267 5.85 -25.02 14.43
C GLY A 267 5.69 -23.58 14.96
N SER A 268 4.47 -23.06 15.23
CA SER A 268 4.25 -21.72 15.89
C SER A 268 2.80 -21.22 16.14
N PRO A 269 2.39 -21.16 17.42
CA PRO A 269 1.12 -20.49 17.87
C PRO A 269 1.00 -19.92 19.37
N PRO A 270 0.52 -18.68 19.74
CA PRO A 270 0.53 -18.17 21.18
C PRO A 270 -0.64 -17.45 22.06
N TYR A 271 -1.96 -17.29 21.77
CA TYR A 271 -2.76 -16.07 22.18
C TYR A 271 -4.34 -16.08 22.04
N ARG A 272 -5.09 -15.13 22.69
CA ARG A 272 -6.56 -14.73 22.56
C ARG A 272 -6.77 -13.24 23.04
N GLY A 273 -7.89 -12.44 23.03
CA GLY A 273 -9.31 -12.40 22.53
C GLY A 273 -10.11 -11.14 23.07
N GLY A 274 -11.31 -10.73 22.53
CA GLY A 274 -12.34 -9.83 23.20
C GLY A 274 -12.65 -8.36 22.72
N GLU A 275 -13.93 -7.90 22.81
CA GLU A 275 -14.51 -6.53 22.53
C GLU A 275 -15.89 -6.36 23.27
N VAL A 276 -16.60 -5.21 23.49
CA VAL A 276 -16.35 -3.77 23.85
C VAL A 276 -17.73 -3.03 24.05
N CYS A 277 -17.92 -2.09 25.02
CA CYS A 277 -19.19 -1.32 25.23
C CYS A 277 -19.03 0.18 25.60
N ALA A 278 -19.67 1.09 24.84
CA ALA A 278 -20.06 2.49 25.13
C ALA A 278 -20.65 3.10 23.83
N LYS A 279 -21.58 4.08 23.86
CA LYS A 279 -22.05 4.71 22.59
C LYS A 279 -22.65 6.12 22.54
N THR A 280 -23.08 6.75 23.63
CA THR A 280 -23.69 8.10 23.56
C THR A 280 -22.67 9.22 23.81
N ARG A 281 -21.80 9.04 24.82
CA ARG A 281 -20.56 9.85 25.00
C ARG A 281 -19.64 9.77 23.77
N VAL A 282 -19.74 8.65 23.05
CA VAL A 282 -18.89 8.31 21.92
C VAL A 282 -19.00 9.29 20.76
N TRP A 283 -20.06 10.07 20.52
CA TRP A 283 -20.11 10.83 19.26
C TRP A 283 -19.10 11.98 19.14
N GLU A 284 -18.73 12.61 20.28
CA GLU A 284 -17.62 13.57 20.31
C GLU A 284 -16.27 12.87 20.52
N GLU A 285 -16.21 11.87 21.39
CA GLU A 285 -15.02 11.02 21.61
C GLU A 285 -14.61 10.26 20.32
N PHE A 286 -15.54 10.02 19.39
CA PHE A 286 -15.32 9.36 18.09
C PHE A 286 -14.53 10.25 17.13
N GLY A 287 -14.72 11.57 17.19
CA GLY A 287 -13.85 12.52 16.52
C GLY A 287 -12.42 12.48 17.07
N GLU A 288 -12.26 12.30 18.38
CA GLU A 288 -10.95 12.16 19.02
C GLU A 288 -10.31 10.79 18.77
N ALA A 289 -11.11 9.71 18.81
CA ALA A 289 -10.71 8.34 18.58
C ALA A 289 -10.30 8.09 17.11
N LEU A 290 -11.03 8.66 16.14
CA LEU A 290 -10.60 8.71 14.73
C LEU A 290 -9.21 9.34 14.59
N GLU A 291 -8.91 10.38 15.37
CA GLU A 291 -7.65 11.11 15.29
C GLU A 291 -6.51 10.43 16.08
N SER A 292 -6.80 9.71 17.17
CA SER A 292 -5.83 8.82 17.82
C SER A 292 -5.52 7.58 17.00
N ASP A 293 -6.54 6.94 16.40
CA ASP A 293 -6.39 5.74 15.57
C ASP A 293 -5.63 6.02 14.28
N PHE A 294 -5.55 7.27 13.80
CA PHE A 294 -4.62 7.61 12.73
C PHE A 294 -3.14 7.41 13.12
N LYS A 295 -2.75 7.67 14.37
CA LYS A 295 -1.35 7.50 14.85
C LYS A 295 -1.02 6.05 15.25
N SER A 296 -2.01 5.22 15.55
CA SER A 296 -1.82 3.81 15.98
C SER A 296 -2.23 2.77 14.93
N ALA A 297 -3.35 2.96 14.24
CA ALA A 297 -3.99 1.97 13.37
C ALA A 297 -4.70 2.60 12.14
N PRO A 298 -3.96 3.16 11.15
CA PRO A 298 -4.54 3.88 9.99
C PRO A 298 -5.64 3.14 9.21
N LYS A 299 -5.67 1.79 9.23
CA LYS A 299 -6.71 0.98 8.60
C LYS A 299 -8.08 1.13 9.27
N ARG A 300 -8.14 1.31 10.61
CA ARG A 300 -9.40 1.51 11.36
C ARG A 300 -10.06 2.84 11.00
N PHE A 301 -9.28 3.93 10.98
CA PHE A 301 -9.72 5.25 10.50
C PHE A 301 -10.40 5.15 9.12
N TRP A 302 -9.77 4.43 8.17
CA TRP A 302 -10.32 4.28 6.82
C TRP A 302 -11.57 3.39 6.77
N GLN A 303 -11.65 2.32 7.58
CA GLN A 303 -12.88 1.51 7.72
C GLN A 303 -14.04 2.35 8.26
N THR A 304 -13.80 3.21 9.25
CA THR A 304 -14.81 4.08 9.85
C THR A 304 -15.30 5.14 8.86
N VAL A 305 -14.40 5.83 8.14
CA VAL A 305 -14.76 6.74 7.04
C VAL A 305 -15.55 5.99 5.95
N ARG A 306 -15.24 4.72 5.67
CA ARG A 306 -15.99 3.90 4.69
C ARG A 306 -17.39 3.50 5.16
N ARG A 307 -17.61 3.30 6.48
CA ARG A 307 -18.94 3.10 7.08
C ARG A 307 -19.78 4.37 6.97
N LEU A 308 -19.22 5.53 7.34
CA LEU A 308 -19.88 6.84 7.17
C LEU A 308 -20.22 7.14 5.69
N ARG A 309 -19.37 6.70 4.75
CA ARG A 309 -19.60 6.78 3.29
C ARG A 309 -20.72 5.86 2.77
N ARG A 310 -21.37 5.05 3.62
CA ARG A 310 -22.52 4.20 3.25
C ARG A 310 -23.78 4.46 4.08
N GLY A 311 -23.67 5.03 5.29
CA GLY A 311 -24.74 5.00 6.28
C GLY A 311 -24.90 3.60 6.89
N LYS A 312 -25.96 3.36 7.67
CA LYS A 312 -26.53 2.01 7.73
C LYS A 312 -27.03 1.71 6.31
N GLN A 313 -26.56 0.64 5.69
CA GLN A 313 -27.25 0.11 4.52
C GLN A 313 -28.56 -0.48 5.04
N CYS A 314 -29.70 0.17 4.78
CA CYS A 314 -30.96 -0.57 4.81
C CYS A 314 -30.85 -1.65 3.75
N ALA A 315 -30.79 -2.90 4.21
CA ALA A 315 -30.99 -4.06 3.35
C ALA A 315 -32.47 -4.11 2.95
N THR A 316 -32.76 -4.62 1.76
CA THR A 316 -34.08 -4.46 1.14
C THR A 316 -35.06 -5.47 1.73
N SER A 317 -36.08 -4.96 2.42
CA SER A 317 -37.24 -5.72 2.90
C SER A 317 -38.29 -5.99 1.81
N THR A 318 -37.98 -5.71 0.54
CA THR A 318 -38.86 -5.93 -0.61
C THR A 318 -38.04 -6.26 -1.86
N VAL A 319 -38.50 -7.24 -2.64
CA VAL A 319 -37.97 -7.60 -3.98
C VAL A 319 -39.11 -8.03 -4.91
N TYR A 320 -38.88 -8.12 -6.21
CA TYR A 320 -39.86 -8.64 -7.17
C TYR A 320 -39.72 -10.16 -7.39
N SER A 321 -40.84 -10.86 -7.63
CA SER A 321 -40.90 -12.29 -7.99
C SER A 321 -40.26 -12.58 -9.37
N GLY A 322 -40.37 -13.80 -9.89
CA GLY A 322 -40.11 -14.09 -11.31
C GLY A 322 -40.96 -13.22 -12.23
N ASP A 323 -42.26 -13.19 -11.95
CA ASP A 323 -43.33 -12.57 -12.74
C ASP A 323 -43.51 -11.05 -12.50
N GLY A 324 -42.59 -10.43 -11.73
CA GLY A 324 -42.60 -8.99 -11.46
C GLY A 324 -43.53 -8.52 -10.34
N VAL A 325 -44.15 -9.43 -9.57
CA VAL A 325 -45.00 -9.07 -8.41
C VAL A 325 -44.12 -8.62 -7.24
N LEU A 326 -44.52 -7.57 -6.50
CA LEU A 326 -43.72 -7.03 -5.40
C LEU A 326 -43.90 -7.86 -4.11
N LEU A 327 -42.88 -8.65 -3.79
CA LEU A 327 -42.78 -9.44 -2.57
C LEU A 327 -42.34 -8.56 -1.40
N THR A 328 -43.04 -8.69 -0.27
CA THR A 328 -42.86 -7.81 0.91
C THR A 328 -42.82 -8.54 2.24
N SER A 329 -43.25 -9.81 2.31
CA SER A 329 -42.96 -10.67 3.46
C SER A 329 -41.49 -11.06 3.43
N THR A 330 -40.95 -11.38 4.61
CA THR A 330 -39.52 -11.66 4.74
C THR A 330 -39.15 -13.10 4.37
N GLU A 331 -40.13 -14.02 4.32
CA GLU A 331 -40.02 -15.31 3.61
C GLU A 331 -39.98 -15.08 2.11
N ASP A 332 -40.99 -14.43 1.53
CA ASP A 332 -41.10 -14.25 0.09
C ASP A 332 -39.82 -13.62 -0.47
N VAL A 333 -39.27 -12.63 0.26
CA VAL A 333 -38.00 -11.99 -0.06
C VAL A 333 -36.84 -12.98 -0.05
N ILE A 334 -36.71 -13.88 0.94
CA ILE A 334 -35.57 -14.81 1.01
C ILE A 334 -35.76 -16.09 0.19
N GLY A 335 -36.98 -16.63 0.06
CA GLY A 335 -37.33 -17.65 -0.92
C GLY A 335 -37.00 -17.17 -2.33
N ARG A 336 -37.36 -15.92 -2.66
CA ARG A 336 -36.96 -15.27 -3.93
C ARG A 336 -35.44 -15.10 -4.08
N TRP A 337 -34.71 -14.94 -2.97
CA TRP A 337 -33.24 -14.95 -2.99
C TRP A 337 -32.65 -16.36 -3.12
N LYS A 338 -33.27 -17.39 -2.52
CA LYS A 338 -32.92 -18.81 -2.68
C LYS A 338 -33.08 -19.19 -4.15
N GLU A 339 -34.31 -19.13 -4.67
CA GLU A 339 -34.70 -19.27 -6.09
C GLU A 339 -33.67 -18.60 -7.01
N TYR A 340 -33.49 -17.28 -6.89
CA TYR A 340 -32.57 -16.52 -7.77
C TYR A 340 -31.11 -17.03 -7.75
N PHE A 341 -30.60 -17.48 -6.60
CA PHE A 341 -29.23 -18.02 -6.51
C PHE A 341 -29.16 -19.52 -6.80
N GLU A 342 -30.27 -20.25 -6.68
CA GLU A 342 -30.40 -21.66 -7.00
C GLU A 342 -30.47 -21.84 -8.51
N ASP A 343 -31.34 -21.13 -9.24
CA ASP A 343 -31.36 -21.06 -10.72
C ASP A 343 -30.00 -20.65 -11.28
N LEU A 344 -29.36 -19.67 -10.61
CA LEU A 344 -28.06 -19.18 -11.01
C LEU A 344 -26.94 -20.20 -10.78
N LEU A 345 -27.07 -21.13 -9.83
CA LEU A 345 -26.01 -22.08 -9.48
C LEU A 345 -26.34 -23.54 -9.81
N ASN A 346 -27.55 -23.82 -10.31
CA ASN A 346 -28.06 -25.13 -10.73
C ASN A 346 -28.99 -24.99 -11.97
N PRO A 347 -28.45 -24.85 -13.19
CA PRO A 347 -29.28 -24.87 -14.41
C PRO A 347 -29.73 -26.31 -14.73
N THR A 348 -30.86 -26.44 -15.42
CA THR A 348 -31.39 -27.72 -15.91
C THR A 348 -30.43 -28.49 -16.84
N ASP A 349 -29.61 -27.76 -17.59
CA ASP A 349 -28.91 -28.29 -18.78
C ASP A 349 -27.51 -28.86 -18.44
N THR A 350 -27.33 -29.44 -17.25
CA THR A 350 -26.00 -29.84 -16.75
C THR A 350 -25.69 -31.31 -17.05
N PHE A 351 -24.73 -31.57 -17.95
CA PHE A 351 -24.21 -32.92 -18.19
C PHE A 351 -23.59 -33.55 -16.93
N SER A 352 -23.90 -34.83 -16.66
CA SER A 352 -23.43 -35.59 -15.50
C SER A 352 -22.63 -36.83 -15.92
N SER A 353 -21.31 -36.77 -15.73
CA SER A 353 -20.35 -37.86 -15.99
C SER A 353 -19.53 -38.18 -14.72
N GLU A 354 -20.09 -39.00 -13.82
CA GLU A 354 -19.35 -39.56 -12.69
C GLU A 354 -18.81 -40.95 -13.03
N GLU A 355 -17.68 -41.00 -13.74
CA GLU A 355 -16.86 -42.22 -13.81
C GLU A 355 -15.96 -42.34 -12.56
N ALA A 356 -16.00 -43.50 -11.91
CA ALA A 356 -15.28 -43.74 -10.66
C ALA A 356 -13.81 -44.16 -10.91
N GLU A 357 -12.85 -43.30 -10.57
CA GLU A 357 -11.41 -43.59 -10.70
C GLU A 357 -10.99 -44.86 -9.94
N SER A 358 -10.42 -45.82 -10.65
CA SER A 358 -9.86 -47.05 -10.08
C SER A 358 -8.51 -46.82 -9.39
N GLY A 359 -8.53 -46.33 -8.16
CA GLY A 359 -7.53 -46.67 -7.14
C GLY A 359 -6.08 -46.19 -7.35
N ASP A 360 -5.86 -44.94 -7.77
CA ASP A 360 -4.53 -44.32 -7.67
C ASP A 360 -4.00 -44.36 -6.22
N THR A 361 -2.85 -45.01 -6.03
CA THR A 361 -2.17 -45.18 -4.74
C THR A 361 -1.34 -43.96 -4.32
N GLY A 362 -1.41 -42.85 -5.07
CA GLY A 362 -0.82 -41.55 -4.78
C GLY A 362 -1.26 -40.92 -3.44
N ILE A 363 -0.68 -41.39 -2.33
CA ILE A 363 -0.85 -40.77 -1.00
C ILE A 363 -0.18 -39.40 -0.99
N GLY A 364 -0.95 -38.37 -1.29
CA GLY A 364 -0.50 -37.01 -1.19
C GLY A 364 -0.18 -36.56 0.24
N LEU A 365 1.06 -36.73 0.70
CA LEU A 365 1.83 -35.78 1.55
C LEU A 365 1.28 -35.57 3.04
N SER A 366 1.96 -34.97 4.07
CA SER A 366 1.42 -34.86 5.51
C SER A 366 1.46 -33.47 6.25
N ILE A 367 0.44 -32.87 6.90
CA ILE A 367 0.53 -31.37 7.15
C ILE A 367 1.56 -30.90 8.16
N THR A 368 2.22 -29.86 7.67
CA THR A 368 3.05 -28.91 8.36
C THR A 368 2.17 -27.85 9.00
N GLU A 369 2.12 -27.86 10.33
CA GLU A 369 1.57 -26.78 11.15
C GLU A 369 2.15 -25.40 10.73
N ALA A 370 3.40 -25.42 10.22
CA ALA A 370 4.08 -24.29 9.60
C ALA A 370 3.24 -23.57 8.53
N GLU A 371 2.46 -24.28 7.71
CA GLU A 371 1.74 -23.65 6.60
C GLU A 371 0.32 -23.22 6.94
N VAL A 372 -0.27 -23.86 7.94
CA VAL A 372 -1.43 -23.35 8.67
C VAL A 372 -1.06 -22.02 9.32
N ALA A 373 0.03 -21.99 10.08
CA ALA A 373 0.58 -20.78 10.68
C ALA A 373 0.94 -19.71 9.62
N LYS A 374 1.53 -20.11 8.47
CA LYS A 374 1.82 -19.22 7.31
C LYS A 374 0.56 -18.57 6.73
N VAL A 375 -0.62 -19.18 6.88
CA VAL A 375 -1.92 -18.58 6.55
C VAL A 375 -2.49 -17.76 7.71
N VAL A 376 -2.58 -18.33 8.91
CA VAL A 376 -3.19 -17.69 10.10
C VAL A 376 -2.47 -16.39 10.48
N LYS A 377 -1.12 -16.40 10.49
CA LYS A 377 -0.27 -15.22 10.69
C LYS A 377 -0.53 -14.14 9.63
N LYS A 378 -0.85 -14.53 8.39
CA LYS A 378 -1.23 -13.66 7.25
C LYS A 378 -2.70 -13.22 7.22
N LEU A 379 -3.59 -13.75 8.07
CA LEU A 379 -4.97 -13.26 8.18
C LEU A 379 -5.01 -11.75 8.44
N LEU A 380 -6.07 -11.09 8.02
CA LEU A 380 -6.29 -9.66 8.28
C LEU A 380 -7.24 -9.52 9.46
N GLY A 381 -6.82 -8.82 10.50
CA GLY A 381 -7.68 -8.47 11.63
C GLY A 381 -8.79 -7.49 11.26
N GLY A 382 -9.84 -7.41 12.08
CA GLY A 382 -11.00 -6.56 11.87
C GLY A 382 -11.84 -6.96 10.65
N ARG A 383 -12.11 -8.27 10.51
CA ARG A 383 -13.03 -8.83 9.51
C ARG A 383 -14.21 -9.52 10.21
N ALA A 384 -15.32 -9.66 9.49
CA ALA A 384 -16.42 -10.52 9.92
C ALA A 384 -15.98 -11.99 9.94
N ALA A 385 -16.63 -12.79 10.78
CA ALA A 385 -16.46 -14.23 10.89
C ALA A 385 -17.12 -14.98 9.70
N GLY A 386 -17.14 -16.31 9.76
CA GLY A 386 -18.09 -17.13 9.01
C GLY A 386 -19.32 -17.47 9.84
N VAL A 387 -20.00 -18.56 9.47
CA VAL A 387 -21.08 -19.22 10.23
C VAL A 387 -20.61 -19.66 11.62
N ASP A 388 -19.31 -19.92 11.74
CA ASP A 388 -18.59 -20.37 12.92
C ASP A 388 -18.34 -19.29 13.99
N GLU A 389 -18.70 -18.03 13.74
CA GLU A 389 -18.42 -16.84 14.55
C GLU A 389 -16.93 -16.54 14.87
N ILE A 390 -16.00 -17.42 14.50
CA ILE A 390 -14.56 -17.27 14.75
C ILE A 390 -14.02 -16.08 13.95
N ARG A 391 -13.71 -15.00 14.65
CA ARG A 391 -13.03 -13.83 14.06
C ARG A 391 -11.53 -14.09 13.86
N PRO A 392 -10.87 -13.39 12.91
CA PRO A 392 -9.43 -13.52 12.67
C PRO A 392 -8.61 -13.43 13.95
N GLU A 393 -8.96 -12.53 14.87
CA GLU A 393 -8.32 -12.29 16.16
C GLU A 393 -8.19 -13.54 17.06
N PHE A 394 -9.14 -14.47 17.02
CA PHE A 394 -9.09 -15.69 17.84
C PHE A 394 -8.08 -16.68 17.28
N LEU A 395 -8.18 -17.05 15.99
CA LEU A 395 -7.17 -17.90 15.35
C LEU A 395 -5.80 -17.22 15.29
N LYS A 396 -5.76 -15.88 15.12
CA LYS A 396 -4.64 -15.14 14.53
C LYS A 396 -3.28 -15.42 15.13
N ALA A 397 -3.34 -15.71 16.41
CA ALA A 397 -2.21 -16.06 17.22
C ALA A 397 -2.64 -17.15 18.19
N LEU A 398 -3.61 -18.04 17.92
CA LEU A 398 -4.08 -19.10 18.86
C LEU A 398 -2.91 -19.86 19.51
N ASP A 399 -3.07 -20.35 20.75
CA ASP A 399 -2.04 -20.97 21.62
C ASP A 399 -1.30 -22.22 21.06
N VAL A 400 -0.12 -22.63 21.60
CA VAL A 400 0.80 -23.60 20.93
C VAL A 400 0.15 -24.96 20.66
N VAL A 401 -0.78 -25.31 21.53
CA VAL A 401 -1.64 -26.48 21.39
C VAL A 401 -2.72 -26.19 20.34
N GLY A 402 -3.35 -25.00 20.39
CA GLY A 402 -4.34 -24.44 19.49
C GLY A 402 -4.11 -24.54 17.97
N LEU A 403 -2.97 -24.16 17.38
CA LEU A 403 -2.75 -24.44 15.93
C LEU A 403 -2.23 -25.85 15.63
N SER A 404 -1.83 -26.64 16.64
CA SER A 404 -1.61 -28.08 16.45
C SER A 404 -2.95 -28.84 16.41
N TRP A 405 -3.95 -28.40 17.18
CA TRP A 405 -5.37 -28.73 16.94
C TRP A 405 -5.89 -28.09 15.66
N LEU A 406 -5.45 -26.86 15.30
CA LEU A 406 -5.64 -26.30 13.96
C LEU A 406 -4.77 -26.99 12.87
N THR A 407 -4.08 -28.06 13.27
CA THR A 407 -3.42 -29.06 12.44
C THR A 407 -3.85 -30.49 12.88
N ARG A 408 -5.09 -30.61 13.40
CA ARG A 408 -5.92 -31.83 13.49
C ARG A 408 -7.40 -31.89 12.95
N LEU A 409 -7.92 -31.00 12.06
CA LEU A 409 -9.16 -30.79 11.16
C LEU A 409 -9.09 -30.36 9.54
N PHE A 410 -8.20 -30.86 8.58
CA PHE A 410 -7.67 -30.45 7.18
C PHE A 410 -7.56 -31.63 6.16
N ASN A 411 -6.98 -32.73 6.65
CA ASN A 411 -6.20 -33.74 5.97
C ASN A 411 -6.44 -35.22 6.30
N ILE A 412 -6.86 -35.55 7.51
CA ILE A 412 -7.71 -36.73 7.65
C ILE A 412 -9.01 -36.44 6.83
N ALA A 413 -9.34 -35.16 6.54
CA ALA A 413 -10.25 -34.68 5.48
C ALA A 413 -9.67 -34.76 4.05
N TRP A 414 -8.39 -34.46 3.84
CA TRP A 414 -7.67 -34.80 2.60
C TRP A 414 -7.72 -36.30 2.29
N THR A 415 -7.49 -37.17 3.29
CA THR A 415 -7.45 -38.62 3.09
C THR A 415 -8.82 -39.29 3.08
N SER A 416 -9.82 -38.73 3.76
CA SER A 416 -11.22 -39.18 3.60
C SER A 416 -11.90 -38.55 2.40
N GLY A 417 -11.34 -37.48 1.83
CA GLY A 417 -12.01 -36.64 0.84
C GLY A 417 -13.16 -35.80 1.44
N VAL A 418 -13.35 -35.76 2.76
CA VAL A 418 -14.52 -35.13 3.41
C VAL A 418 -14.09 -34.08 4.42
N VAL A 419 -14.61 -32.86 4.28
CA VAL A 419 -14.33 -31.70 5.14
C VAL A 419 -15.51 -31.44 6.10
N PRO A 420 -15.38 -30.60 7.15
CA PRO A 420 -16.50 -30.30 8.05
C PRO A 420 -17.68 -29.67 7.33
N LEU A 421 -18.89 -29.87 7.85
CA LEU A 421 -20.10 -29.32 7.23
C LEU A 421 -20.02 -27.80 7.06
N ASP A 422 -19.58 -27.02 8.06
CA ASP A 422 -19.46 -25.55 7.99
C ASP A 422 -18.47 -25.03 6.91
N TRP A 423 -17.76 -25.95 6.26
CA TRP A 423 -16.72 -25.73 5.25
C TRP A 423 -17.18 -26.28 3.90
N GLN A 424 -17.90 -27.42 3.89
CA GLN A 424 -18.72 -27.86 2.77
C GLN A 424 -19.79 -26.81 2.43
N THR A 425 -20.34 -26.11 3.43
CA THR A 425 -21.35 -25.05 3.26
C THR A 425 -20.74 -23.69 2.93
N GLY A 426 -21.42 -22.94 2.07
CA GLY A 426 -21.24 -21.50 1.93
C GLY A 426 -22.46 -20.73 2.45
N VAL A 427 -22.26 -19.47 2.85
CA VAL A 427 -23.34 -18.50 3.03
C VAL A 427 -23.15 -17.34 2.09
N VAL A 428 -23.97 -17.26 1.05
CA VAL A 428 -24.02 -16.16 0.10
C VAL A 428 -24.64 -14.94 0.77
N VAL A 429 -23.91 -13.83 0.85
CA VAL A 429 -24.41 -12.52 1.31
C VAL A 429 -24.55 -11.58 0.10
N PRO A 430 -25.76 -11.31 -0.40
CA PRO A 430 -26.01 -10.41 -1.52
C PRO A 430 -25.63 -8.96 -1.21
N LEU A 431 -24.64 -8.45 -1.94
CA LEU A 431 -24.22 -7.05 -1.91
C LEU A 431 -24.69 -6.32 -3.16
N PHE A 432 -25.54 -5.32 -2.99
CA PHE A 432 -26.02 -4.44 -4.06
C PHE A 432 -24.88 -3.86 -4.92
N LYS A 433 -24.98 -4.03 -6.26
CA LYS A 433 -23.97 -3.63 -7.26
C LYS A 433 -24.32 -2.26 -7.88
N LYS A 434 -25.46 -2.18 -8.59
CA LYS A 434 -26.05 -0.99 -9.26
C LYS A 434 -27.49 -1.32 -9.68
N GLY A 435 -28.35 -0.34 -9.96
CA GLY A 435 -29.73 -0.56 -10.46
C GLY A 435 -30.83 -0.37 -9.41
N ASP A 436 -32.03 -0.90 -9.66
CA ASP A 436 -33.09 -0.98 -8.64
C ASP A 436 -32.70 -2.02 -7.57
N ARG A 437 -32.95 -1.70 -6.30
CA ARG A 437 -32.68 -2.57 -5.15
C ARG A 437 -33.69 -3.70 -4.95
N ARG A 438 -34.84 -3.61 -5.62
CA ARG A 438 -35.91 -4.63 -5.58
C ARG A 438 -35.69 -5.78 -6.58
N VAL A 439 -34.69 -5.69 -7.44
CA VAL A 439 -34.42 -6.70 -8.49
C VAL A 439 -33.19 -7.51 -8.10
N CYS A 440 -33.34 -8.84 -7.98
CA CYS A 440 -32.27 -9.69 -7.45
C CYS A 440 -30.98 -9.70 -8.32
N SER A 441 -31.12 -9.58 -9.64
CA SER A 441 -29.98 -9.50 -10.58
C SER A 441 -29.08 -8.26 -10.44
N ASN A 442 -29.51 -7.25 -9.68
CA ASN A 442 -28.71 -6.06 -9.37
C ASN A 442 -27.74 -6.24 -8.18
N TYR A 443 -27.68 -7.44 -7.62
CA TYR A 443 -26.84 -7.79 -6.47
C TYR A 443 -25.71 -8.76 -6.86
N ARG A 444 -24.74 -8.92 -5.95
CA ARG A 444 -23.58 -9.80 -6.09
C ARG A 444 -23.46 -10.64 -4.82
N GLY A 445 -23.62 -11.95 -4.95
CA GLY A 445 -23.43 -12.87 -3.83
C GLY A 445 -21.98 -12.90 -3.38
N ILE A 446 -21.71 -12.68 -2.09
CA ILE A 446 -20.38 -12.94 -1.50
C ILE A 446 -20.48 -14.10 -0.52
N THR A 447 -19.82 -15.21 -0.84
CA THR A 447 -19.77 -16.39 0.02
C THR A 447 -18.90 -16.15 1.26
N LEU A 448 -19.55 -16.03 2.42
CA LEU A 448 -18.91 -16.21 3.72
C LEU A 448 -18.75 -17.71 4.00
N LEU A 449 -17.51 -18.14 4.21
CA LEU A 449 -17.14 -19.48 4.69
C LEU A 449 -16.75 -19.43 6.17
N SER A 450 -16.72 -20.57 6.88
CA SER A 450 -15.98 -20.72 8.15
C SER A 450 -14.56 -20.10 8.06
N LEU A 451 -14.03 -19.54 9.14
CA LEU A 451 -12.67 -18.99 9.17
C LEU A 451 -11.59 -20.09 9.07
N PRO A 452 -11.60 -21.19 9.85
CA PRO A 452 -10.86 -22.40 9.53
C PRO A 452 -11.08 -22.88 8.09
N GLY A 453 -12.31 -22.88 7.57
CA GLY A 453 -12.59 -23.15 6.15
C GLY A 453 -11.86 -22.21 5.17
N LYS A 454 -11.77 -20.92 5.47
CA LYS A 454 -10.96 -19.94 4.71
C LYS A 454 -9.46 -20.22 4.86
N VAL A 455 -9.00 -20.69 6.03
CA VAL A 455 -7.61 -21.10 6.25
C VAL A 455 -7.29 -22.34 5.39
N TYR A 456 -8.22 -23.29 5.27
CA TYR A 456 -8.08 -24.46 4.41
C TYR A 456 -8.10 -24.14 2.92
N ALA A 457 -9.10 -23.40 2.46
CA ALA A 457 -9.17 -22.93 1.08
C ALA A 457 -7.90 -22.15 0.67
N ARG A 458 -7.33 -21.33 1.58
CA ARG A 458 -6.06 -20.61 1.34
C ARG A 458 -4.83 -21.52 1.35
N VAL A 459 -4.91 -22.71 1.93
CA VAL A 459 -3.84 -23.74 1.88
C VAL A 459 -3.92 -24.54 0.59
N LEU A 460 -5.12 -24.96 0.16
CA LEU A 460 -5.32 -25.59 -1.14
C LEU A 460 -4.93 -24.62 -2.27
N GLU A 461 -5.35 -23.35 -2.17
CA GLU A 461 -5.04 -22.30 -3.16
C GLU A 461 -3.56 -22.15 -3.46
N LYS A 462 -2.67 -22.19 -2.45
CA LYS A 462 -1.22 -22.12 -2.71
C LYS A 462 -0.71 -23.26 -3.59
N ARG A 463 -1.34 -24.44 -3.54
CA ARG A 463 -0.86 -25.65 -4.22
C ARG A 463 -1.45 -25.82 -5.59
N VAL A 464 -2.74 -25.56 -5.73
CA VAL A 464 -3.36 -25.33 -7.03
C VAL A 464 -2.56 -24.24 -7.74
N ARG A 465 -2.21 -23.14 -7.05
CA ARG A 465 -1.37 -22.08 -7.64
C ARG A 465 0.01 -22.56 -8.03
N LEU A 466 0.69 -23.38 -7.20
CA LEU A 466 1.94 -23.99 -7.63
C LEU A 466 1.72 -24.76 -8.94
N ILE A 467 0.77 -25.68 -9.00
CA ILE A 467 0.55 -26.49 -10.21
C ILE A 467 0.23 -25.62 -11.44
N VAL A 468 -0.72 -24.69 -11.35
CA VAL A 468 -1.35 -24.04 -12.53
C VAL A 468 -0.83 -22.64 -12.90
N GLU A 469 -0.30 -21.85 -11.96
CA GLU A 469 0.18 -20.47 -12.21
C GLU A 469 1.18 -20.35 -13.39
N PRO A 470 2.08 -21.33 -13.62
CA PRO A 470 3.04 -21.28 -14.73
C PRO A 470 2.46 -21.74 -16.08
N GLN A 471 1.27 -22.34 -16.07
CA GLN A 471 0.57 -22.79 -17.28
C GLN A 471 -0.40 -21.70 -17.79
N ILE A 472 -0.86 -20.81 -16.89
CA ILE A 472 -1.65 -19.62 -17.23
C ILE A 472 -0.75 -18.61 -17.98
N GLN A 473 -1.23 -18.16 -19.14
CA GLN A 473 -0.57 -17.28 -20.08
C GLN A 473 -0.58 -15.82 -19.60
N GLU A 474 0.27 -14.97 -20.21
CA GLU A 474 0.51 -13.60 -19.76
C GLU A 474 -0.60 -12.61 -20.09
N GLU A 475 -1.45 -12.95 -21.05
CA GLU A 475 -2.65 -12.21 -21.42
C GLU A 475 -3.65 -12.18 -20.25
N GLN A 476 -3.66 -13.18 -19.37
CA GLN A 476 -4.42 -13.18 -18.11
C GLN A 476 -3.62 -12.52 -16.99
N CYS A 477 -4.05 -11.34 -16.52
CA CYS A 477 -3.47 -10.63 -15.37
C CYS A 477 -4.37 -10.62 -14.12
N GLY A 478 -5.55 -11.24 -14.18
CA GLY A 478 -6.50 -11.35 -13.06
C GLY A 478 -6.01 -12.30 -11.96
N PHE A 479 -5.98 -11.84 -10.72
CA PHE A 479 -5.68 -12.64 -9.51
C PHE A 479 -4.32 -13.38 -9.45
N ARG A 480 -3.40 -13.10 -10.38
CA ARG A 480 -2.01 -13.57 -10.38
C ARG A 480 -1.12 -12.70 -9.48
N PRO A 481 -0.05 -13.25 -8.86
CA PRO A 481 0.92 -12.47 -8.10
C PRO A 481 1.82 -11.66 -9.04
N GLY A 482 2.28 -10.49 -8.61
CA GLY A 482 3.22 -9.66 -9.38
C GLY A 482 2.61 -8.86 -10.53
N ARG A 483 1.54 -9.35 -11.17
CA ARG A 483 0.74 -8.64 -12.17
C ARG A 483 -0.33 -7.75 -11.54
N GLY A 484 -0.83 -6.76 -12.27
CA GLY A 484 -1.87 -5.84 -11.83
C GLY A 484 -2.49 -5.01 -12.96
N THR A 485 -3.44 -4.15 -12.60
CA THR A 485 -4.21 -3.38 -13.61
C THR A 485 -3.37 -2.40 -14.44
N LEU A 486 -2.20 -1.98 -13.94
CA LEU A 486 -1.33 -1.06 -14.68
C LEU A 486 -0.64 -1.74 -15.87
N ASP A 487 -0.43 -3.05 -15.82
CA ASP A 487 0.33 -3.79 -16.82
C ASP A 487 -0.49 -3.95 -18.11
N GLN A 488 -1.79 -4.24 -17.99
CA GLN A 488 -2.69 -4.24 -19.16
C GLN A 488 -3.12 -2.84 -19.61
N LEU A 489 -3.20 -1.86 -18.70
CA LEU A 489 -3.37 -0.45 -19.12
C LEU A 489 -2.15 0.04 -19.92
N PHE A 490 -0.97 -0.50 -19.64
CA PHE A 490 0.22 -0.31 -20.45
C PHE A 490 0.06 -1.00 -21.81
N THR A 491 -0.23 -2.31 -21.88
CA THR A 491 -0.48 -3.04 -23.15
C THR A 491 -1.51 -2.33 -24.04
N LEU A 492 -2.63 -1.92 -23.45
CA LEU A 492 -3.69 -1.19 -24.14
C LEU A 492 -3.18 0.14 -24.74
N SER A 493 -2.31 0.85 -24.03
CA SER A 493 -1.71 2.09 -24.54
C SER A 493 -0.88 1.83 -25.81
N ARG A 494 -0.03 0.79 -25.82
CA ARG A 494 0.78 0.37 -26.99
C ARG A 494 -0.08 0.18 -28.24
N ILE A 495 -1.21 -0.48 -28.07
CA ILE A 495 -2.09 -0.88 -29.16
C ILE A 495 -2.83 0.33 -29.74
N LEU A 496 -3.32 1.24 -28.88
CA LEU A 496 -3.86 2.54 -29.31
C LEU A 496 -2.83 3.32 -30.13
N GLU A 497 -1.60 3.43 -29.61
CA GLU A 497 -0.52 4.23 -30.18
C GLU A 497 -0.12 3.72 -31.58
N GLY A 498 0.15 2.42 -31.71
CA GLY A 498 0.45 1.81 -33.00
C GLY A 498 -0.74 1.82 -33.97
N SER A 499 -2.00 1.94 -33.53
CA SER A 499 -3.13 2.13 -34.45
C SER A 499 -3.18 3.53 -35.08
N TRP A 500 -2.62 4.53 -34.40
CA TRP A 500 -2.55 5.91 -34.90
C TRP A 500 -1.31 6.15 -35.77
N GLU A 501 -0.24 5.39 -35.54
CA GLU A 501 1.02 5.49 -36.30
C GLU A 501 0.97 4.77 -37.66
N PHE A 502 0.46 3.54 -37.70
CA PHE A 502 0.49 2.69 -38.91
C PHE A 502 -0.78 2.77 -39.78
N ALA A 503 -1.76 3.60 -39.43
CA ALA A 503 -3.07 3.79 -40.10
C ALA A 503 -3.96 2.53 -40.33
N GLN A 504 -3.43 1.33 -40.08
CA GLN A 504 -4.13 0.04 -40.11
C GLN A 504 -5.44 0.07 -39.29
N PRO A 505 -6.59 -0.37 -39.83
CA PRO A 505 -7.83 -0.41 -39.07
C PRO A 505 -7.67 -1.26 -37.80
N VAL A 506 -8.15 -0.74 -36.67
CA VAL A 506 -8.09 -1.38 -35.35
C VAL A 506 -9.40 -1.23 -34.62
N HIS A 507 -9.95 -2.37 -34.19
CA HIS A 507 -11.18 -2.48 -33.42
C HIS A 507 -10.85 -3.15 -32.08
N MET A 508 -11.32 -2.55 -30.99
CA MET A 508 -11.22 -3.08 -29.64
C MET A 508 -12.60 -3.55 -29.20
N CYS A 509 -12.79 -4.87 -29.08
CA CYS A 509 -14.06 -5.44 -28.65
C CYS A 509 -13.95 -5.86 -27.18
N PHE A 510 -14.57 -5.10 -26.28
CA PHE A 510 -14.75 -5.48 -24.88
C PHE A 510 -15.92 -6.46 -24.78
N VAL A 511 -15.70 -7.61 -24.15
CA VAL A 511 -16.66 -8.72 -24.09
C VAL A 511 -17.14 -8.90 -22.64
N ASP A 512 -18.41 -8.59 -22.38
CA ASP A 512 -19.03 -8.75 -21.04
C ASP A 512 -19.66 -10.15 -20.93
N LEU A 513 -19.02 -11.04 -20.15
CA LEU A 513 -19.52 -12.38 -19.86
C LEU A 513 -20.54 -12.35 -18.70
N GLU A 514 -21.72 -12.94 -18.93
CA GLU A 514 -22.79 -12.93 -17.94
C GLU A 514 -22.42 -13.65 -16.65
N LYS A 515 -22.35 -12.88 -15.56
CA LYS A 515 -22.14 -13.36 -14.19
C LYS A 515 -20.98 -14.37 -14.10
N ALA A 516 -19.91 -14.16 -14.87
CA ALA A 516 -18.85 -15.12 -15.15
C ALA A 516 -18.41 -16.00 -13.97
N PHE A 517 -18.22 -15.41 -12.78
CA PHE A 517 -17.84 -16.12 -11.54
C PHE A 517 -18.86 -17.18 -11.07
N ASP A 518 -20.14 -16.92 -11.29
CA ASP A 518 -21.27 -17.71 -10.82
C ASP A 518 -21.64 -18.81 -11.85
N CYS A 519 -21.24 -18.65 -13.12
CA CYS A 519 -21.64 -19.54 -14.22
C CYS A 519 -20.76 -20.79 -14.43
N VAL A 520 -19.55 -20.86 -13.88
CA VAL A 520 -18.54 -21.92 -14.14
C VAL A 520 -19.06 -23.35 -13.79
N PRO A 521 -19.31 -24.25 -14.77
CA PRO A 521 -19.75 -25.62 -14.53
C PRO A 521 -18.66 -26.45 -13.88
N ARG A 522 -19.07 -27.41 -13.04
CA ARG A 522 -18.11 -28.10 -12.15
C ARG A 522 -17.46 -29.31 -12.77
N GLY A 523 -18.16 -30.10 -13.59
CA GLY A 523 -17.54 -31.16 -14.40
C GLY A 523 -16.37 -30.59 -15.20
N ILE A 524 -16.65 -29.57 -16.01
CA ILE A 524 -15.64 -28.83 -16.79
C ILE A 524 -14.53 -28.24 -15.90
N LEU A 525 -14.84 -27.62 -14.75
CA LEU A 525 -13.79 -27.12 -13.85
C LEU A 525 -12.92 -28.25 -13.27
N TRP A 526 -13.48 -29.43 -13.03
CA TRP A 526 -12.72 -30.61 -12.58
C TRP A 526 -11.93 -31.26 -13.72
N GLU A 527 -12.39 -31.14 -14.96
CA GLU A 527 -11.67 -31.58 -16.18
C GLU A 527 -10.52 -30.63 -16.51
N VAL A 528 -10.75 -29.32 -16.58
CA VAL A 528 -9.68 -28.34 -16.78
C VAL A 528 -8.69 -28.37 -15.62
N LEU A 529 -9.12 -28.65 -14.38
CA LEU A 529 -8.15 -28.91 -13.30
C LEU A 529 -7.32 -30.19 -13.55
N ARG A 530 -7.91 -31.28 -14.05
CA ARG A 530 -7.16 -32.48 -14.45
C ARG A 530 -6.18 -32.18 -15.58
N GLU A 531 -6.59 -31.52 -16.66
CA GLU A 531 -5.71 -31.15 -17.78
C GLU A 531 -4.52 -30.28 -17.33
N TYR A 532 -4.73 -29.38 -16.36
CA TYR A 532 -3.67 -28.56 -15.77
C TYR A 532 -2.86 -29.30 -14.68
N GLY A 533 -3.02 -30.62 -14.52
CA GLY A 533 -2.22 -31.46 -13.61
C GLY A 533 -2.73 -31.57 -12.16
N VAL A 534 -3.97 -31.19 -11.88
CA VAL A 534 -4.59 -31.19 -10.54
C VAL A 534 -5.54 -32.39 -10.37
N HIS A 535 -4.96 -33.57 -10.17
CA HIS A 535 -5.68 -34.84 -10.06
C HIS A 535 -5.92 -35.32 -8.61
N GLY A 536 -6.59 -36.47 -8.50
CA GLY A 536 -6.58 -37.34 -7.32
C GLY A 536 -6.98 -36.63 -6.03
N SER A 537 -6.18 -36.81 -4.98
CA SER A 537 -6.51 -36.28 -3.65
C SER A 537 -6.60 -34.73 -3.60
N LEU A 538 -5.96 -34.01 -4.53
CA LEU A 538 -6.10 -32.54 -4.62
C LEU A 538 -7.43 -32.13 -5.19
N LEU A 539 -7.83 -32.79 -6.28
CA LEU A 539 -9.15 -32.58 -6.87
C LEU A 539 -10.25 -32.91 -5.87
N ARG A 540 -10.16 -34.07 -5.19
CA ARG A 540 -11.12 -34.50 -4.15
C ARG A 540 -11.22 -33.50 -2.99
N ALA A 541 -10.10 -33.01 -2.47
CA ALA A 541 -10.09 -32.00 -1.40
C ALA A 541 -10.62 -30.62 -1.83
N ILE A 542 -10.49 -30.27 -3.12
CA ILE A 542 -11.14 -29.08 -3.68
C ILE A 542 -12.64 -29.33 -3.80
N GLN A 543 -13.07 -30.42 -4.42
CA GLN A 543 -14.48 -30.82 -4.57
C GLN A 543 -15.22 -30.80 -3.22
N ALA A 544 -14.61 -31.36 -2.17
CA ALA A 544 -15.15 -31.38 -0.81
C ALA A 544 -15.50 -29.98 -0.24
N LEU A 545 -14.79 -28.93 -0.65
CA LEU A 545 -15.07 -27.54 -0.23
C LEU A 545 -16.27 -26.90 -0.95
N TYR A 546 -17.00 -27.62 -1.81
CA TYR A 546 -17.99 -27.02 -2.71
C TYR A 546 -19.35 -27.75 -2.71
N LYS A 547 -19.79 -28.41 -1.63
CA LYS A 547 -21.04 -29.19 -1.66
C LYS A 547 -22.33 -28.36 -1.82
N GLN A 548 -22.68 -27.50 -0.85
CA GLN A 548 -23.97 -26.79 -0.80
C GLN A 548 -23.86 -25.33 -0.31
N THR A 549 -24.86 -24.47 -0.55
CA THR A 549 -24.88 -23.09 -0.03
C THR A 549 -26.28 -22.65 0.42
N SER A 550 -26.34 -21.64 1.29
CA SER A 550 -27.55 -20.87 1.60
C SER A 550 -27.32 -19.37 1.37
N VAL A 551 -28.38 -18.54 1.43
CA VAL A 551 -28.35 -17.08 1.19
C VAL A 551 -28.77 -16.29 2.45
N HIS A 552 -28.22 -15.09 2.65
CA HIS A 552 -28.34 -14.30 3.89
C HIS A 552 -28.50 -12.77 3.64
N THR A 553 -29.69 -12.22 3.92
CA THR A 553 -30.15 -10.87 3.48
C THR A 553 -31.09 -10.15 4.50
N ASN A 554 -30.58 -9.41 5.48
CA ASN A 554 -31.27 -8.96 6.74
C ASN A 554 -31.13 -9.96 7.92
N ASP A 555 -30.33 -11.02 7.74
CA ASP A 555 -29.73 -11.95 8.72
C ASP A 555 -30.27 -13.43 8.93
N THR A 556 -31.18 -14.03 8.13
CA THR A 556 -31.43 -15.51 8.00
C THR A 556 -30.29 -16.20 7.27
N HIS A 557 -30.36 -17.51 7.24
CA HIS A 557 -29.88 -18.33 6.15
C HIS A 557 -31.11 -18.99 5.52
N SER A 558 -31.27 -18.90 4.19
CA SER A 558 -32.21 -19.77 3.49
C SER A 558 -31.91 -21.24 3.78
N GLU A 559 -32.79 -22.14 3.35
CA GLU A 559 -32.39 -23.54 3.17
C GLU A 559 -31.08 -23.68 2.37
N PHE A 560 -30.39 -24.80 2.59
CA PHE A 560 -29.22 -25.16 1.80
C PHE A 560 -29.65 -25.81 0.48
N PHE A 561 -29.27 -25.20 -0.63
CA PHE A 561 -29.39 -25.78 -1.97
C PHE A 561 -28.05 -26.37 -2.44
N PRO A 562 -28.08 -27.37 -3.34
CA PRO A 562 -26.88 -27.89 -3.99
C PRO A 562 -26.20 -26.83 -4.85
N LEU A 563 -25.04 -27.17 -5.40
CA LEU A 563 -24.26 -26.29 -6.27
C LEU A 563 -23.71 -27.08 -7.48
N GLY A 564 -24.33 -26.95 -8.65
CA GLY A 564 -23.88 -27.53 -9.92
C GLY A 564 -22.83 -26.67 -10.65
N ARG A 565 -22.89 -25.34 -10.49
CA ARG A 565 -21.92 -24.38 -11.06
C ARG A 565 -21.46 -23.32 -10.05
N GLY A 566 -20.57 -22.44 -10.50
CA GLY A 566 -20.12 -21.23 -9.81
C GLY A 566 -19.00 -21.41 -8.78
N ALA A 567 -18.09 -20.44 -8.78
CA ALA A 567 -16.92 -20.36 -7.92
C ALA A 567 -17.13 -19.37 -6.75
N ARG A 568 -17.25 -19.89 -5.52
CA ARG A 568 -17.56 -19.21 -4.25
C ARG A 568 -16.89 -17.84 -4.05
N GLN A 569 -17.56 -16.77 -4.46
CA GLN A 569 -16.97 -15.43 -4.52
C GLN A 569 -16.74 -14.85 -3.11
N GLY A 570 -15.49 -14.92 -2.62
CA GLY A 570 -15.14 -14.59 -1.22
C GLY A 570 -14.29 -15.68 -0.56
N CYS A 571 -14.35 -16.90 -1.10
CA CYS A 571 -13.38 -17.95 -0.85
C CYS A 571 -11.97 -17.51 -1.31
N PRO A 572 -10.90 -17.82 -0.55
CA PRO A 572 -9.52 -17.58 -0.97
C PRO A 572 -9.09 -18.30 -2.27
N LEU A 573 -9.68 -19.46 -2.55
CA LEU A 573 -9.34 -20.36 -3.67
C LEU A 573 -10.07 -20.00 -4.98
N SER A 574 -11.32 -19.55 -4.90
CA SER A 574 -12.16 -19.31 -6.07
C SER A 574 -11.62 -18.30 -7.11
N PRO A 575 -10.89 -17.22 -6.74
CA PRO A 575 -10.28 -16.34 -7.73
C PRO A 575 -9.21 -17.01 -8.60
N LEU A 576 -8.56 -18.06 -8.08
CA LEU A 576 -7.63 -18.88 -8.86
C LEU A 576 -8.39 -19.88 -9.74
N LEU A 577 -9.38 -20.59 -9.18
CA LEU A 577 -10.20 -21.52 -9.96
C LEU A 577 -10.91 -20.83 -11.14
N PHE A 578 -11.36 -19.60 -10.95
CA PHE A 578 -11.93 -18.79 -12.01
C PHE A 578 -10.90 -18.43 -13.10
N ALA A 579 -9.66 -18.09 -12.71
CA ALA A 579 -8.60 -17.78 -13.67
C ALA A 579 -8.19 -19.00 -14.51
N ILE A 580 -8.30 -20.21 -13.95
CA ILE A 580 -8.12 -21.48 -14.68
C ILE A 580 -9.31 -21.74 -15.61
N ALA A 581 -10.55 -21.60 -15.12
CA ALA A 581 -11.77 -21.94 -15.85
C ALA A 581 -11.96 -21.16 -17.17
N ILE A 582 -11.48 -19.91 -17.22
CA ILE A 582 -11.57 -19.05 -18.42
C ILE A 582 -10.37 -19.19 -19.36
N GLU A 583 -9.33 -19.94 -18.98
CA GLU A 583 -8.08 -20.01 -19.74
C GLU A 583 -8.15 -20.84 -21.03
N PRO A 584 -8.90 -21.96 -21.12
CA PRO A 584 -9.10 -22.65 -22.40
C PRO A 584 -9.71 -21.74 -23.48
N LEU A 585 -10.56 -20.76 -23.10
CA LEU A 585 -11.10 -19.75 -24.01
C LEU A 585 -10.04 -18.75 -24.48
N SER A 586 -9.14 -18.30 -23.58
CA SER A 586 -8.04 -17.40 -23.96
C SER A 586 -7.10 -18.09 -24.95
N ILE A 587 -6.83 -19.38 -24.74
CA ILE A 587 -6.04 -20.24 -25.63
C ILE A 587 -6.75 -20.42 -26.98
N ALA A 588 -8.04 -20.76 -27.01
CA ALA A 588 -8.80 -20.95 -28.25
C ALA A 588 -8.83 -19.67 -29.13
N LEU A 589 -9.18 -18.53 -28.52
CA LEU A 589 -9.22 -17.23 -29.20
C LEU A 589 -7.85 -16.79 -29.74
N ARG A 590 -6.76 -17.14 -29.04
CA ARG A 590 -5.39 -16.85 -29.47
C ARG A 590 -4.93 -17.76 -30.61
N SER A 591 -5.15 -19.07 -30.46
CA SER A 591 -4.67 -20.10 -31.39
C SER A 591 -5.43 -20.13 -32.72
N CYS A 592 -6.66 -19.59 -32.77
CA CYS A 592 -7.43 -19.53 -34.01
C CYS A 592 -6.72 -18.70 -35.11
N PRO A 593 -6.43 -19.27 -36.29
CA PRO A 593 -5.75 -18.56 -37.37
C PRO A 593 -6.66 -17.60 -38.15
N LEU A 594 -7.99 -17.75 -38.03
CA LEU A 594 -8.99 -16.86 -38.64
C LEU A 594 -9.10 -15.53 -37.90
N ILE A 595 -8.88 -15.53 -36.57
CA ILE A 595 -8.86 -14.32 -35.75
C ILE A 595 -7.61 -13.50 -36.09
N LYS A 596 -7.80 -12.33 -36.71
CA LYS A 596 -6.72 -11.42 -37.07
C LYS A 596 -6.54 -10.33 -36.02
N GLY A 597 -5.50 -10.52 -35.22
CA GLY A 597 -5.08 -9.60 -34.18
C GLY A 597 -4.34 -8.39 -34.74
N ILE A 598 -3.76 -7.62 -33.82
CA ILE A 598 -2.98 -6.43 -34.13
C ILE A 598 -1.51 -6.80 -34.01
N ILE A 599 -0.83 -7.00 -35.14
CA ILE A 599 0.58 -7.36 -35.17
C ILE A 599 1.42 -6.12 -34.80
N ARG A 600 2.07 -6.13 -33.63
CA ARG A 600 3.01 -5.09 -33.22
C ARG A 600 4.30 -5.75 -32.77
N ASN A 601 5.41 -5.27 -33.31
CA ASN A 601 6.75 -5.77 -33.03
C ASN A 601 6.83 -7.31 -33.12
N GLY A 602 6.35 -7.87 -34.24
CA GLY A 602 6.32 -9.31 -34.55
C GLY A 602 5.36 -10.18 -33.73
N ILE A 603 4.66 -9.64 -32.73
CA ILE A 603 3.67 -10.35 -31.92
C ILE A 603 2.26 -9.97 -32.36
N GLU A 604 1.40 -10.96 -32.62
CA GLU A 604 -0.02 -10.76 -32.95
C GLU A 604 -0.87 -10.66 -31.66
N TYR A 605 -1.17 -9.43 -31.23
CA TYR A 605 -2.01 -9.20 -30.05
C TYR A 605 -3.47 -9.44 -30.43
N LYS A 606 -4.08 -10.52 -29.89
CA LYS A 606 -5.49 -10.90 -30.10
C LYS A 606 -6.39 -10.64 -28.88
N VAL A 607 -5.86 -10.85 -27.68
CA VAL A 607 -6.67 -10.90 -26.44
C VAL A 607 -5.93 -10.34 -25.21
N SER A 608 -6.68 -9.86 -24.24
CA SER A 608 -6.26 -9.59 -22.85
C SER A 608 -7.41 -9.92 -21.90
N LEU A 609 -7.10 -10.48 -20.72
CA LEU A 609 -8.08 -10.84 -19.71
C LEU A 609 -7.68 -10.29 -18.34
N TYR A 610 -8.58 -9.54 -17.68
CA TYR A 610 -8.43 -9.21 -16.27
C TYR A 610 -9.58 -9.82 -15.47
N ALA A 611 -9.42 -11.10 -15.11
CA ALA A 611 -10.52 -11.90 -14.60
C ALA A 611 -11.69 -11.93 -15.59
N ASP A 612 -12.84 -11.35 -15.23
CA ASP A 612 -14.06 -11.29 -16.05
C ASP A 612 -14.05 -10.16 -17.10
N ASP A 613 -13.12 -9.21 -17.04
CA ASP A 613 -12.91 -8.18 -18.08
C ASP A 613 -12.12 -8.78 -19.27
N LEU A 614 -12.80 -9.30 -20.30
CA LEU A 614 -12.21 -9.80 -21.56
C LEU A 614 -12.15 -8.68 -22.61
N LEU A 615 -10.98 -8.48 -23.24
CA LEU A 615 -10.76 -7.48 -24.27
C LEU A 615 -10.06 -8.08 -25.49
N LEU A 616 -10.70 -7.98 -26.65
CA LEU A 616 -10.20 -8.44 -27.94
C LEU A 616 -9.60 -7.28 -28.76
N TYR A 617 -8.65 -7.66 -29.61
CA TYR A 617 -7.87 -6.80 -30.48
C TYR A 617 -8.01 -7.33 -31.92
N ILE A 618 -8.62 -6.55 -32.81
CA ILE A 618 -9.04 -7.02 -34.13
C ILE A 618 -8.62 -6.02 -35.21
N THR A 619 -8.14 -6.53 -36.35
CA THR A 619 -7.79 -5.72 -37.54
C THR A 619 -8.71 -5.92 -38.75
N ASP A 620 -9.39 -7.07 -38.82
CA ASP A 620 -10.39 -7.43 -39.85
C ASP A 620 -11.66 -7.94 -39.14
N PRO A 621 -12.65 -7.08 -38.82
CA PRO A 621 -13.85 -7.47 -38.09
C PRO A 621 -14.68 -8.51 -38.83
N ASP A 622 -14.84 -8.35 -40.14
CA ASP A 622 -15.78 -9.11 -40.96
C ASP A 622 -15.37 -10.59 -41.02
N ARG A 623 -14.07 -10.88 -41.04
CA ARG A 623 -13.54 -12.26 -40.94
C ARG A 623 -13.31 -12.73 -39.51
N THR A 624 -12.92 -11.83 -38.61
CA THR A 624 -12.53 -12.21 -37.24
C THR A 624 -13.74 -12.44 -36.33
N LEU A 625 -14.78 -11.61 -36.41
CA LEU A 625 -15.89 -11.65 -35.46
C LEU A 625 -16.76 -12.91 -35.61
N PRO A 626 -17.09 -13.42 -36.81
CA PRO A 626 -17.76 -14.72 -36.93
C PRO A 626 -16.97 -15.86 -36.26
N ALA A 627 -15.65 -15.88 -36.40
CA ALA A 627 -14.78 -16.88 -35.76
C ALA A 627 -14.71 -16.70 -34.22
N VAL A 628 -14.68 -15.45 -33.73
CA VAL A 628 -14.79 -15.13 -32.29
C VAL A 628 -16.14 -15.58 -31.73
N LEU A 629 -17.23 -15.35 -32.46
CA LEU A 629 -18.59 -15.69 -32.03
C LEU A 629 -18.79 -17.20 -31.98
N SER A 630 -18.37 -17.95 -33.01
CA SER A 630 -18.32 -19.41 -32.98
C SER A 630 -17.57 -19.89 -31.74
N ILE A 631 -16.33 -19.46 -31.53
CA ILE A 631 -15.53 -19.89 -30.37
C ILE A 631 -16.19 -19.55 -29.03
N LEU A 632 -16.93 -18.43 -28.92
CA LEU A 632 -17.68 -18.06 -27.72
C LEU A 632 -18.98 -18.86 -27.54
N GLU A 633 -19.62 -19.29 -28.62
CA GLU A 633 -20.84 -20.12 -28.62
C GLU A 633 -20.50 -21.60 -28.40
N ASP A 634 -19.53 -22.12 -29.14
CA ASP A 634 -18.90 -23.43 -28.97
C ASP A 634 -18.42 -23.59 -27.51
N PHE A 635 -17.58 -22.68 -27.01
CA PHE A 635 -17.15 -22.70 -25.62
C PHE A 635 -18.32 -22.54 -24.67
N GLY A 636 -19.25 -21.61 -24.92
CA GLY A 636 -20.42 -21.37 -24.08
C GLY A 636 -21.33 -22.58 -23.90
N SER A 637 -21.43 -23.44 -24.91
CA SER A 637 -22.28 -24.65 -24.91
C SER A 637 -21.92 -25.63 -23.80
N PHE A 638 -20.62 -25.88 -23.55
CA PHE A 638 -20.14 -26.77 -22.47
C PHE A 638 -19.68 -26.00 -21.23
N SER A 639 -19.06 -24.82 -21.39
CA SER A 639 -18.53 -24.03 -20.28
C SER A 639 -19.57 -23.16 -19.56
N GLY A 640 -20.83 -23.15 -20.00
CA GLY A 640 -21.94 -22.43 -19.34
C GLY A 640 -21.82 -20.90 -19.30
N TYR A 641 -20.73 -20.31 -19.81
CA TYR A 641 -20.59 -18.87 -19.97
C TYR A 641 -21.55 -18.37 -21.06
N LYS A 642 -22.29 -17.29 -20.79
CA LYS A 642 -23.17 -16.64 -21.77
C LYS A 642 -22.65 -15.24 -22.11
N LEU A 643 -22.63 -14.93 -23.40
CA LEU A 643 -22.16 -13.66 -23.96
C LEU A 643 -23.24 -12.57 -23.81
N ASN A 644 -22.95 -11.44 -23.17
CA ASN A 644 -23.90 -10.34 -23.10
C ASN A 644 -23.69 -9.32 -24.21
N LEU A 645 -24.28 -9.57 -25.38
CA LEU A 645 -24.30 -8.63 -26.51
C LEU A 645 -24.78 -7.22 -26.11
N GLY A 646 -25.72 -7.13 -25.15
CA GLY A 646 -26.22 -5.87 -24.58
C GLY A 646 -25.25 -5.08 -23.67
N LYS A 647 -24.01 -5.54 -23.47
CA LYS A 647 -22.95 -4.89 -22.69
C LYS A 647 -21.55 -5.02 -23.30
N SER A 648 -21.36 -5.92 -24.28
CA SER A 648 -20.13 -5.99 -25.07
C SER A 648 -20.02 -4.77 -26.00
N GLU A 649 -18.92 -4.03 -25.91
CA GLU A 649 -18.69 -2.77 -26.64
C GLU A 649 -17.60 -2.95 -27.72
N CYS A 650 -17.89 -2.59 -28.97
CA CYS A 650 -16.89 -2.45 -30.03
C CYS A 650 -16.46 -0.98 -30.17
N PHE A 651 -15.15 -0.72 -30.09
CA PHE A 651 -14.56 0.61 -30.25
C PHE A 651 -13.58 0.63 -31.44
N PRO A 652 -13.92 1.30 -32.56
CA PRO A 652 -12.94 1.57 -33.61
C PRO A 652 -11.98 2.68 -33.16
N VAL A 653 -10.69 2.42 -33.23
CA VAL A 653 -9.66 3.22 -32.54
C VAL A 653 -9.11 4.36 -33.39
N ASN A 654 -9.16 4.24 -34.71
CA ASN A 654 -8.69 5.22 -35.70
C ASN A 654 -9.77 5.48 -36.78
N ALA A 655 -9.47 6.38 -37.73
CA ALA A 655 -10.41 6.78 -38.78
C ALA A 655 -10.78 5.60 -39.69
N THR A 656 -9.80 4.85 -40.18
CA THR A 656 -9.95 3.67 -41.05
C THR A 656 -10.84 2.57 -40.47
N ALA A 657 -10.94 2.48 -39.14
CA ALA A 657 -11.84 1.56 -38.44
C ALA A 657 -13.28 2.10 -38.29
N CYS A 658 -13.52 3.38 -38.57
CA CYS A 658 -14.86 3.98 -38.49
C CYS A 658 -15.64 3.88 -39.83
N ASP A 659 -14.97 3.51 -40.92
CA ASP A 659 -15.55 3.47 -42.27
C ASP A 659 -16.24 2.12 -42.60
N LEU A 660 -16.11 1.12 -41.73
CA LEU A 660 -16.82 -0.17 -41.82
C LEU A 660 -18.30 -0.01 -41.44
N GLN A 661 -19.19 -0.72 -42.15
CA GLN A 661 -20.63 -0.56 -41.98
C GLN A 661 -21.15 -1.12 -40.66
N GLN A 662 -22.13 -0.44 -40.05
CA GLN A 662 -22.62 -0.75 -38.71
C GLN A 662 -23.60 -1.93 -38.63
N SER A 663 -24.04 -2.49 -39.76
CA SER A 663 -25.15 -3.46 -39.82
C SER A 663 -24.80 -4.86 -39.35
N ASP A 664 -23.54 -5.28 -39.51
CA ASP A 664 -23.19 -6.71 -39.53
C ASP A 664 -22.55 -7.18 -38.20
N LEU A 665 -22.48 -6.30 -37.18
CA LEU A 665 -21.76 -6.55 -35.93
C LEU A 665 -22.72 -6.66 -34.72
N PRO A 666 -22.66 -7.74 -33.90
CA PRO A 666 -23.58 -7.94 -32.79
C PRO A 666 -23.19 -7.22 -31.48
N PHE A 667 -22.15 -6.36 -31.50
CA PHE A 667 -21.67 -5.62 -30.33
C PHE A 667 -22.09 -4.14 -30.37
N GLN A 668 -22.30 -3.53 -29.20
CA GLN A 668 -22.66 -2.12 -29.12
C GLN A 668 -21.48 -1.24 -29.56
N PHE A 669 -21.70 -0.40 -30.58
CA PHE A 669 -20.67 0.51 -31.07
C PHE A 669 -20.43 1.65 -30.08
N SER A 670 -19.17 1.89 -29.70
CA SER A 670 -18.77 2.84 -28.66
C SER A 670 -17.97 4.02 -29.25
N PRO A 671 -18.59 4.90 -30.07
CA PRO A 671 -17.89 5.82 -30.98
C PRO A 671 -17.08 6.95 -30.30
N SER A 672 -17.09 7.05 -28.96
CA SER A 672 -16.31 8.02 -28.19
C SER A 672 -15.19 7.41 -27.32
N GLY A 673 -15.17 6.08 -27.18
CA GLY A 673 -14.18 5.34 -26.38
C GLY A 673 -14.74 4.79 -25.06
N PHE A 674 -14.25 3.60 -24.71
CA PHE A 674 -14.76 2.74 -23.63
C PHE A 674 -13.97 2.90 -22.30
N LYS A 675 -14.30 2.09 -21.28
CA LYS A 675 -13.73 2.21 -19.92
C LYS A 675 -13.10 0.92 -19.38
N TYR A 676 -11.84 0.69 -19.71
CA TYR A 676 -11.04 -0.46 -19.27
C TYR A 676 -10.38 -0.25 -17.89
N LEU A 677 -10.47 -1.23 -16.98
CA LEU A 677 -9.82 -1.26 -15.65
C LEU A 677 -9.97 0.01 -14.78
N GLY A 678 -11.00 0.81 -15.05
CA GLY A 678 -11.30 2.08 -14.37
C GLY A 678 -10.61 3.32 -14.95
N VAL A 679 -9.83 3.18 -16.02
CA VAL A 679 -9.37 4.27 -16.90
C VAL A 679 -10.37 4.44 -18.04
N ASN A 680 -10.59 5.68 -18.48
CA ASN A 680 -11.36 5.97 -19.69
C ASN A 680 -10.40 6.05 -20.88
N VAL A 681 -10.72 5.37 -21.97
CA VAL A 681 -9.88 5.20 -23.16
C VAL A 681 -10.45 6.06 -24.29
N THR A 682 -9.61 6.71 -25.09
CA THR A 682 -10.04 7.68 -26.11
C THR A 682 -9.07 7.73 -27.29
N ARG A 683 -9.55 8.06 -28.50
CA ARG A 683 -8.75 8.15 -29.74
C ARG A 683 -7.60 9.17 -29.77
N THR A 684 -7.39 9.96 -28.71
CA THR A 684 -6.30 10.97 -28.69
C THR A 684 -5.67 11.11 -27.31
N LEU A 685 -4.38 11.48 -27.31
CA LEU A 685 -3.63 11.86 -26.11
C LEU A 685 -4.23 13.08 -25.38
N ALA A 686 -4.91 13.97 -26.12
CA ALA A 686 -5.67 15.08 -25.56
C ALA A 686 -6.92 14.61 -24.79
N GLY A 687 -7.68 13.68 -25.38
CA GLY A 687 -8.85 13.05 -24.74
C GLY A 687 -8.49 12.27 -23.47
N LEU A 688 -7.36 11.56 -23.47
CA LEU A 688 -6.91 10.76 -22.32
C LEU A 688 -6.81 11.59 -21.04
N SER A 689 -6.37 12.85 -21.13
CA SER A 689 -6.28 13.76 -19.99
C SER A 689 -7.67 14.19 -19.49
N SER A 690 -8.53 14.69 -20.38
CA SER A 690 -9.87 15.19 -20.00
C SER A 690 -10.76 14.05 -19.48
N ALA A 691 -10.70 12.88 -20.09
CA ALA A 691 -11.48 11.69 -19.72
C ALA A 691 -11.06 11.07 -18.39
N ASN A 692 -9.78 11.19 -17.97
CA ASN A 692 -9.30 10.57 -16.73
C ASN A 692 -9.15 11.52 -15.54
N PHE A 693 -8.81 12.79 -15.77
CA PHE A 693 -8.61 13.76 -14.69
C PHE A 693 -9.89 14.56 -14.38
N THR A 694 -10.75 14.87 -15.35
CA THR A 694 -12.00 15.61 -15.07
C THR A 694 -12.97 14.82 -14.19
N PRO A 695 -13.23 13.51 -14.43
CA PRO A 695 -14.06 12.71 -13.53
C PRO A 695 -13.40 12.47 -12.17
N LEU A 696 -12.05 12.43 -12.09
CA LEU A 696 -11.33 12.40 -10.81
C LEU A 696 -11.63 13.68 -10.01
N VAL A 697 -11.49 14.88 -10.61
CA VAL A 697 -11.77 16.16 -9.95
C VAL A 697 -13.22 16.21 -9.46
N ARG A 698 -14.21 15.93 -10.34
CA ARG A 698 -15.64 15.89 -9.97
C ARG A 698 -15.90 14.94 -8.78
N LYS A 699 -15.29 13.76 -8.79
CA LYS A 699 -15.40 12.74 -7.72
C LYS A 699 -14.72 13.14 -6.42
N VAL A 700 -13.60 13.88 -6.49
CA VAL A 700 -12.92 14.46 -5.32
C VAL A 700 -13.78 15.55 -4.69
N THR A 701 -14.39 16.45 -5.48
CA THR A 701 -15.35 17.45 -4.99
C THR A 701 -16.54 16.81 -4.28
N SER A 702 -17.16 15.79 -4.89
CA SER A 702 -18.31 15.08 -4.30
C SER A 702 -17.96 14.30 -3.01
N ASP A 703 -16.83 13.57 -2.99
CA ASP A 703 -16.34 12.92 -1.76
C ASP A 703 -16.10 13.97 -0.66
N PHE A 704 -15.52 15.14 -0.97
CA PHE A 704 -15.29 16.22 0.01
C PHE A 704 -16.55 16.95 0.49
N GLN A 705 -17.51 17.26 -0.39
CA GLN A 705 -18.80 17.83 0.01
C GLN A 705 -19.46 16.93 1.06
N ARG A 706 -19.47 15.62 0.80
CA ARG A 706 -20.01 14.63 1.74
C ARG A 706 -19.22 14.51 3.05
N TRP A 707 -17.90 14.65 3.01
CA TRP A 707 -17.07 14.61 4.22
C TRP A 707 -17.02 15.93 4.99
N GLY A 708 -17.47 17.04 4.40
CA GLY A 708 -17.49 18.37 5.03
C GLY A 708 -18.33 18.43 6.31
N ASN A 709 -19.39 17.63 6.37
CA ASN A 709 -20.33 17.55 7.50
C ASN A 709 -19.82 16.67 8.66
N LEU A 710 -18.62 16.08 8.56
CA LEU A 710 -18.04 15.28 9.64
C LEU A 710 -17.29 16.18 10.65
N PRO A 711 -17.39 15.95 11.97
CA PRO A 711 -16.76 16.76 13.02
C PRO A 711 -15.23 16.51 13.16
N LEU A 712 -14.51 16.58 12.04
CA LEU A 712 -13.07 16.37 11.93
C LEU A 712 -12.30 17.66 12.25
N SER A 713 -11.21 17.57 13.02
CA SER A 713 -10.30 18.71 13.18
C SER A 713 -9.53 19.00 11.88
N LEU A 714 -8.81 20.12 11.87
CA LEU A 714 -7.85 20.47 10.80
C LEU A 714 -6.89 19.31 10.47
N ILE A 715 -6.42 18.58 11.49
CA ILE A 715 -5.51 17.44 11.31
C ILE A 715 -6.27 16.22 10.76
N GLY A 716 -7.49 15.95 11.26
CA GLY A 716 -8.37 14.91 10.71
C GLY A 716 -8.63 15.10 9.21
N LYS A 717 -9.03 16.31 8.80
CA LYS A 717 -9.24 16.67 7.39
C LYS A 717 -7.97 16.50 6.53
N ILE A 718 -6.81 16.96 7.01
CA ILE A 718 -5.52 16.78 6.33
C ILE A 718 -5.19 15.29 6.12
N ASN A 719 -5.46 14.44 7.12
CA ASN A 719 -5.26 13.00 7.02
C ASN A 719 -6.22 12.34 6.00
N VAL A 720 -7.46 12.83 5.85
CA VAL A 720 -8.39 12.39 4.78
C VAL A 720 -7.79 12.67 3.39
N VAL A 721 -7.26 13.87 3.14
CA VAL A 721 -6.58 14.20 1.86
C VAL A 721 -5.44 13.21 1.60
N LYS A 722 -4.59 12.98 2.60
CA LYS A 722 -3.42 12.10 2.51
C LYS A 722 -3.74 10.63 2.29
N MET A 723 -4.85 10.12 2.83
CA MET A 723 -5.21 8.70 2.74
C MET A 723 -6.23 8.37 1.64
N ALA A 724 -7.08 9.32 1.24
CA ALA A 724 -8.18 9.06 0.31
C ALA A 724 -8.02 9.74 -1.06
N ILE A 725 -7.21 10.80 -1.18
CA ILE A 725 -7.04 11.55 -2.43
C ILE A 725 -5.67 11.29 -3.05
N LEU A 726 -4.58 11.42 -2.27
CA LEU A 726 -3.21 11.20 -2.77
C LEU A 726 -3.03 9.85 -3.50
N PRO A 727 -3.51 8.69 -2.99
CA PRO A 727 -3.37 7.42 -3.71
C PRO A 727 -4.15 7.36 -5.02
N LYS A 728 -5.35 7.97 -5.10
CA LYS A 728 -6.16 8.04 -6.33
C LYS A 728 -5.45 8.87 -7.42
N PHE A 729 -4.68 9.87 -7.00
CA PHE A 729 -3.91 10.73 -7.89
C PHE A 729 -2.64 10.02 -8.38
N LEU A 730 -1.84 9.45 -7.47
CA LEU A 730 -0.60 8.73 -7.81
C LEU A 730 -0.85 7.55 -8.77
N PHE A 731 -1.94 6.81 -8.59
CA PHE A 731 -2.34 5.69 -9.47
C PHE A 731 -2.66 6.12 -10.92
N ARG A 732 -2.80 7.42 -11.21
CA ARG A 732 -3.10 7.96 -12.55
C ARG A 732 -1.94 8.76 -13.16
N LEU A 733 -0.73 8.65 -12.63
CA LEU A 733 0.46 9.35 -13.15
C LEU A 733 1.08 8.66 -14.38
N ILE A 734 0.30 8.63 -15.47
CA ILE A 734 0.78 8.44 -16.85
C ILE A 734 1.74 9.61 -17.17
N PRO A 735 2.79 9.45 -18.03
CA PRO A 735 3.74 10.52 -18.40
C PRO A 735 3.17 11.67 -19.27
N LEU A 736 2.06 12.26 -18.81
CA LEU A 736 1.35 13.38 -19.42
C LEU A 736 1.71 14.71 -18.73
N PHE A 737 1.84 15.78 -19.51
CA PHE A 737 2.09 17.11 -18.96
C PHE A 737 0.81 17.71 -18.36
N LEU A 738 0.78 17.87 -17.03
CA LEU A 738 -0.31 18.52 -16.30
C LEU A 738 -0.05 20.05 -16.15
N PRO A 739 -1.02 20.91 -16.54
CA PRO A 739 -0.87 22.37 -16.47
C PRO A 739 -1.11 22.94 -15.06
N ALA A 740 -0.66 24.16 -14.82
CA ALA A 740 -0.74 24.79 -13.49
C ALA A 740 -2.19 25.00 -12.99
N HIS A 741 -3.14 25.30 -13.89
CA HIS A 741 -4.55 25.52 -13.51
C HIS A 741 -5.21 24.27 -12.89
N PHE A 742 -4.80 23.08 -13.33
CA PHE A 742 -5.32 21.81 -12.82
C PHE A 742 -4.98 21.63 -11.33
N PHE A 743 -3.72 21.89 -10.98
CA PHE A 743 -3.28 21.87 -9.58
C PHE A 743 -3.93 22.97 -8.75
N ASN A 744 -4.13 24.17 -9.31
CA ASN A 744 -4.81 25.27 -8.62
C ASN A 744 -6.29 24.93 -8.31
N SER A 745 -6.99 24.27 -9.24
CA SER A 745 -8.35 23.77 -9.04
C SER A 745 -8.43 22.75 -7.90
N LEU A 746 -7.56 21.73 -7.92
CA LEU A 746 -7.46 20.74 -6.84
C LEU A 746 -7.12 21.38 -5.48
N ASP A 747 -6.18 22.32 -5.43
CA ASP A 747 -5.81 23.03 -4.20
C ASP A 747 -6.96 23.91 -3.67
N SER A 748 -7.78 24.49 -4.54
CA SER A 748 -8.99 25.25 -4.16
C SER A 748 -10.04 24.34 -3.53
N ILE A 749 -10.34 23.21 -4.19
CA ILE A 749 -11.26 22.17 -3.71
C ILE A 749 -10.80 21.61 -2.35
N ILE A 750 -9.50 21.30 -2.20
CA ILE A 750 -8.90 20.86 -0.93
C ILE A 750 -8.98 21.97 0.13
N GLY A 751 -8.72 23.23 -0.24
CA GLY A 751 -8.80 24.38 0.67
C GLY A 751 -10.21 24.60 1.24
N SER A 752 -11.23 24.58 0.36
CA SER A 752 -12.63 24.72 0.76
C SER A 752 -13.06 23.60 1.72
N PHE A 753 -12.68 22.35 1.44
CA PHE A 753 -12.92 21.22 2.35
C PHE A 753 -12.26 21.42 3.73
N ILE A 754 -10.97 21.79 3.74
CA ILE A 754 -10.19 22.00 4.96
C ILE A 754 -10.87 23.04 5.87
N TRP A 755 -11.20 24.22 5.32
CA TRP A 755 -11.75 25.32 6.10
C TRP A 755 -13.28 25.29 6.28
N GLY A 756 -13.98 24.43 5.53
CA GLY A 756 -15.45 24.35 5.55
C GLY A 756 -16.08 25.59 4.95
N GLY A 757 -15.63 25.98 3.74
CA GLY A 757 -16.05 27.20 3.04
C GLY A 757 -15.55 28.54 3.63
N LYS A 758 -15.08 28.54 4.89
CA LYS A 758 -14.58 29.75 5.59
C LYS A 758 -13.21 30.18 5.06
N PRO A 759 -12.83 31.48 5.17
CA PRO A 759 -11.52 31.95 4.73
C PRO A 759 -10.36 31.26 5.47
N PRO A 760 -9.21 31.04 4.81
CA PRO A 760 -8.10 30.27 5.35
C PRO A 760 -7.37 30.99 6.48
N ARG A 761 -7.54 30.54 7.73
CA ARG A 761 -6.87 31.13 8.92
C ARG A 761 -5.37 30.82 9.00
N VAL A 762 -4.88 29.88 8.20
CA VAL A 762 -3.48 29.46 8.11
C VAL A 762 -3.15 29.26 6.63
N SER A 763 -1.99 29.75 6.19
CA SER A 763 -1.59 29.68 4.78
C SER A 763 -1.42 28.23 4.30
N LYS A 764 -1.83 27.96 3.05
CA LYS A 764 -1.66 26.64 2.41
C LYS A 764 -0.21 26.14 2.48
N THR A 765 0.75 27.05 2.30
CA THR A 765 2.19 26.77 2.41
C THR A 765 2.59 26.27 3.79
N LEU A 766 2.13 26.91 4.87
CA LEU A 766 2.39 26.46 6.24
C LEU A 766 1.71 25.11 6.56
N LEU A 767 0.51 24.83 6.02
CA LEU A 767 -0.11 23.51 6.13
C LEU A 767 0.70 22.42 5.40
N GLN A 768 1.30 22.75 4.25
CA GLN A 768 2.09 21.84 3.41
C GLN A 768 3.53 21.59 3.92
N ARG A 769 4.10 22.49 4.75
CA ARG A 769 5.40 22.28 5.41
C ARG A 769 5.44 20.92 6.14
N CYS A 770 6.64 20.34 6.23
CA CYS A 770 6.85 19.08 6.93
C CYS A 770 6.64 19.24 8.46
N ARG A 771 6.39 18.13 9.16
CA ARG A 771 6.10 18.12 10.61
C ARG A 771 7.32 18.33 11.52
N LEU A 772 8.49 18.56 10.95
CA LEU A 772 9.70 18.98 11.69
C LEU A 772 9.78 20.52 11.68
N SER A 773 9.68 21.14 10.50
CA SER A 773 9.61 22.60 10.30
C SER A 773 8.23 23.21 10.64
N GLY A 774 7.62 22.76 11.75
CA GLY A 774 6.37 23.29 12.32
C GLY A 774 5.07 22.99 11.58
N GLY A 775 5.11 22.45 10.35
CA GLY A 775 3.93 22.24 9.51
C GLY A 775 3.07 21.01 9.86
N LEU A 776 1.94 20.85 9.17
CA LEU A 776 1.03 19.71 9.37
C LEU A 776 1.21 18.57 8.35
N ALA A 777 2.03 18.79 7.31
CA ALA A 777 2.27 17.90 6.18
C ALA A 777 1.00 17.52 5.39
N LEU A 778 0.21 18.54 5.03
CA LEU A 778 -0.76 18.46 3.92
C LEU A 778 -0.03 18.11 2.61
N PRO A 779 -0.48 17.11 1.83
CA PRO A 779 0.16 16.80 0.55
C PRO A 779 0.09 17.98 -0.43
N ASN A 780 1.21 18.35 -1.03
CA ASN A 780 1.25 19.19 -2.22
C ASN A 780 1.26 18.27 -3.46
N LEU A 781 0.12 18.15 -4.15
CA LEU A 781 -0.03 17.21 -5.27
C LEU A 781 0.88 17.54 -6.45
N ARG A 782 1.16 18.84 -6.69
CA ARG A 782 2.08 19.33 -7.72
C ARG A 782 3.53 18.94 -7.42
N PHE A 783 3.94 19.03 -6.16
CA PHE A 783 5.29 18.64 -5.74
C PHE A 783 5.45 17.11 -5.73
N TYR A 784 4.40 16.33 -5.43
CA TYR A 784 4.44 14.87 -5.56
C TYR A 784 4.55 14.42 -7.02
N TYR A 785 3.83 15.07 -7.93
CA TYR A 785 3.96 14.91 -9.38
C TYR A 785 5.41 15.20 -9.82
N TRP A 786 5.97 16.36 -9.48
CA TRP A 786 7.37 16.68 -9.78
C TRP A 786 8.37 15.71 -9.16
N ALA A 787 8.21 15.31 -7.90
CA ALA A 787 9.12 14.35 -7.26
C ALA A 787 9.12 12.98 -7.96
N THR A 788 7.98 12.57 -8.52
CA THR A 788 7.86 11.32 -9.30
C THR A 788 8.58 11.44 -10.64
N HIS A 789 8.47 12.57 -11.34
CA HIS A 789 9.20 12.77 -12.60
C HIS A 789 10.70 13.08 -12.41
N ILE A 790 11.10 13.72 -11.31
CA ILE A 790 12.51 13.98 -10.97
C ILE A 790 13.20 12.68 -10.55
N HIS A 791 12.53 11.78 -9.84
CA HIS A 791 13.04 10.41 -9.58
C HIS A 791 13.44 9.69 -10.89
N ASN A 792 12.67 9.87 -11.97
CA ASN A 792 13.02 9.34 -13.28
C ASN A 792 14.21 10.08 -13.94
N LEU A 793 14.40 11.38 -13.66
CA LEU A 793 15.57 12.13 -14.16
C LEU A 793 16.88 11.72 -13.46
N CYS A 794 16.84 11.43 -12.17
CA CYS A 794 17.99 10.90 -11.43
C CYS A 794 18.56 9.66 -12.13
N TYR A 795 17.69 8.78 -12.62
CA TYR A 795 18.09 7.57 -13.35
C TYR A 795 18.78 7.81 -14.70
N LEU A 796 18.35 8.83 -15.45
CA LEU A 796 18.98 9.22 -16.72
C LEU A 796 20.41 9.79 -16.53
N LEU A 797 20.81 10.09 -15.28
CA LEU A 797 22.10 10.69 -14.93
C LEU A 797 22.99 9.75 -14.12
N ASP A 798 22.45 9.12 -13.07
CA ASP A 798 23.16 8.24 -12.11
C ASP A 798 23.33 6.81 -12.65
N SER A 799 22.58 6.42 -13.69
CA SER A 799 22.64 5.06 -14.23
C SER A 799 22.22 4.95 -15.71
N PRO A 800 23.02 5.48 -16.65
CA PRO A 800 22.73 5.41 -18.08
C PRO A 800 22.80 3.99 -18.68
N GLN A 801 23.26 2.97 -17.93
CA GLN A 801 23.39 1.58 -18.41
C GLN A 801 22.04 0.92 -18.77
N TYR A 802 20.93 1.34 -18.18
CA TYR A 802 19.62 0.77 -18.49
C TYR A 802 19.19 1.13 -19.93
N ILE A 803 18.51 0.19 -20.59
CA ILE A 803 18.16 0.30 -22.01
C ILE A 803 17.32 1.58 -22.26
N TRP A 804 16.33 1.85 -21.39
CA TRP A 804 15.53 3.08 -21.47
C TRP A 804 16.33 4.38 -21.40
N SER A 805 17.34 4.45 -20.53
CA SER A 805 18.21 5.62 -20.44
C SER A 805 19.06 5.76 -21.69
N LYS A 806 19.62 4.66 -22.23
CA LYS A 806 20.32 4.66 -23.52
C LYS A 806 19.45 5.24 -24.64
N MET A 807 18.17 4.85 -24.71
CA MET A 807 17.25 5.30 -25.76
C MET A 807 16.79 6.76 -25.59
N GLU A 808 16.53 7.24 -24.36
CA GLU A 808 16.27 8.67 -24.14
C GLU A 808 17.49 9.52 -24.48
N LEU A 809 18.68 9.09 -24.05
CA LEU A 809 19.94 9.75 -24.36
C LEU A 809 20.23 9.78 -25.87
N ALA A 810 19.98 8.68 -26.59
CA ALA A 810 20.10 8.61 -28.05
C ALA A 810 19.06 9.50 -28.77
N SER A 811 17.86 9.66 -28.22
CA SER A 811 16.83 10.55 -28.77
C SER A 811 17.12 12.06 -28.60
N CYS A 812 18.25 12.42 -27.99
CA CYS A 812 18.71 13.80 -27.84
C CYS A 812 19.46 14.28 -29.11
N LYS A 813 18.77 15.08 -29.93
CA LYS A 813 19.32 15.65 -31.17
C LYS A 813 20.21 16.86 -30.86
N ARG A 814 21.43 16.83 -31.44
CA ARG A 814 22.42 17.94 -31.47
C ARG A 814 22.97 18.41 -30.11
N THR A 815 22.68 17.72 -29.00
CA THR A 815 23.27 17.99 -27.67
C THR A 815 22.98 16.85 -26.69
N SER A 816 23.76 16.72 -25.62
CA SER A 816 23.55 15.72 -24.57
C SER A 816 22.41 16.10 -23.59
N LEU A 817 21.77 15.10 -22.97
CA LEU A 817 20.73 15.34 -21.97
C LEU A 817 21.23 16.14 -20.74
N PRO A 818 22.43 15.92 -20.17
CA PRO A 818 22.96 16.78 -19.12
C PRO A 818 23.03 18.25 -19.55
N ALA A 819 23.43 18.54 -20.79
CA ALA A 819 23.43 19.91 -21.31
C ALA A 819 22.01 20.51 -21.41
N LEU A 820 20.95 19.70 -21.56
CA LEU A 820 19.55 20.14 -21.49
C LEU A 820 19.04 20.31 -20.04
N LEU A 821 19.46 19.45 -19.11
CA LEU A 821 19.01 19.49 -17.72
C LEU A 821 19.68 20.62 -16.93
N PHE A 822 20.96 20.88 -17.19
CA PHE A 822 21.80 21.88 -16.53
C PHE A 822 21.89 23.23 -17.29
N SER A 823 21.22 23.39 -18.44
CA SER A 823 21.20 24.66 -19.21
C SER A 823 20.66 25.84 -18.41
N SER A 824 20.94 27.06 -18.88
CA SER A 824 20.09 28.21 -18.57
C SER A 824 18.67 28.03 -19.13
N LEU A 825 17.73 28.87 -18.66
CA LEU A 825 16.35 28.93 -19.14
C LEU A 825 16.04 30.34 -19.70
N PRO A 826 15.19 30.45 -20.74
CA PRO A 826 14.25 29.45 -21.24
C PRO A 826 14.84 28.49 -22.30
N ALA A 827 14.44 27.22 -22.22
CA ALA A 827 14.67 26.21 -23.26
C ALA A 827 13.35 25.75 -23.90
N ARG A 828 13.38 25.45 -25.21
CA ARG A 828 12.31 24.81 -25.99
C ARG A 828 12.66 23.33 -26.22
N PRO A 829 12.11 22.35 -25.47
CA PRO A 829 12.59 20.96 -25.53
C PRO A 829 12.34 20.27 -26.88
N SER A 830 11.31 20.68 -27.63
CA SER A 830 11.00 20.18 -28.98
C SER A 830 11.99 20.58 -30.07
N LEU A 831 13.07 21.30 -29.74
CA LEU A 831 14.21 21.53 -30.65
C LEU A 831 15.33 20.48 -30.47
N TYR A 832 15.20 19.59 -29.47
CA TYR A 832 16.28 18.69 -29.05
C TYR A 832 15.82 17.23 -28.89
N THR A 833 14.53 16.94 -28.97
CA THR A 833 14.02 15.57 -29.08
C THR A 833 12.60 15.57 -29.67
N ASP A 834 12.34 14.58 -30.50
CA ASP A 834 11.01 14.30 -31.05
C ASP A 834 10.27 13.23 -30.23
N ASN A 835 10.98 12.53 -29.33
CA ASN A 835 10.42 11.51 -28.44
C ASN A 835 9.42 12.18 -27.47
N PRO A 836 8.11 11.85 -27.51
CA PRO A 836 7.07 12.52 -26.72
C PRO A 836 7.22 12.28 -25.21
N VAL A 837 7.81 11.15 -24.77
CA VAL A 837 8.05 10.85 -23.35
C VAL A 837 9.20 11.67 -22.79
N LEU A 838 10.32 11.76 -23.51
CA LEU A 838 11.42 12.66 -23.10
C LEU A 838 10.98 14.12 -23.22
N LEU A 839 10.27 14.50 -24.28
CA LEU A 839 9.70 15.83 -24.48
C LEU A 839 8.77 16.23 -23.32
N ASN A 840 7.86 15.36 -22.88
CA ASN A 840 7.03 15.60 -21.70
C ASN A 840 7.85 15.64 -20.41
N THR A 841 8.82 14.74 -20.23
CA THR A 841 9.72 14.75 -19.06
C THR A 841 10.49 16.08 -18.96
N LEU A 842 11.02 16.60 -20.07
CA LEU A 842 11.70 17.90 -20.14
C LEU A 842 10.75 19.09 -19.94
N LYS A 843 9.52 19.06 -20.51
CA LYS A 843 8.48 20.07 -20.22
C LYS A 843 8.19 20.15 -18.72
N ILE A 844 8.14 19.00 -18.02
CA ILE A 844 7.90 18.91 -16.57
C ILE A 844 9.11 19.44 -15.78
N TRP A 845 10.34 19.06 -16.16
CA TRP A 845 11.57 19.58 -15.56
C TRP A 845 11.66 21.11 -15.64
N TYR A 846 11.39 21.69 -16.82
CA TYR A 846 11.38 23.13 -17.01
C TYR A 846 10.20 23.80 -16.29
N GLN A 847 9.04 23.14 -16.13
CA GLN A 847 7.93 23.65 -15.31
C GLN A 847 8.32 23.75 -13.82
N PHE A 848 9.10 22.78 -13.30
CA PHE A 848 9.66 22.80 -11.96
C PHE A 848 10.72 23.90 -11.80
N ARG A 849 11.77 23.93 -12.64
CA ARG A 849 12.86 24.92 -12.54
C ARG A 849 12.37 26.37 -12.66
N ARG A 850 11.41 26.65 -13.57
CA ARG A 850 10.78 27.98 -13.69
C ARG A 850 10.03 28.40 -12.42
N TYR A 851 9.35 27.48 -11.73
CA TYR A 851 8.57 27.78 -10.53
C TYR A 851 9.44 28.24 -9.35
N PHE A 852 10.62 27.64 -9.18
CA PHE A 852 11.59 28.04 -8.15
C PHE A 852 12.59 29.12 -8.60
N LYS A 853 12.43 29.68 -9.82
CA LYS A 853 13.36 30.63 -10.46
C LYS A 853 14.80 30.10 -10.64
N PHE A 854 14.98 28.79 -10.82
CA PHE A 854 16.27 28.16 -11.11
C PHE A 854 16.66 28.35 -12.59
N THR A 855 16.94 29.58 -13.01
CA THR A 855 17.09 29.98 -14.42
C THR A 855 18.52 30.01 -14.96
N THR A 856 19.53 30.07 -14.11
CA THR A 856 20.94 30.10 -14.53
C THR A 856 21.40 28.74 -15.09
N ALA A 857 22.55 28.72 -15.76
CA ALA A 857 23.28 27.48 -15.96
C ALA A 857 23.84 26.94 -14.63
N SER A 858 24.23 25.67 -14.62
CA SER A 858 25.00 25.03 -13.54
C SER A 858 26.40 24.66 -14.03
N LEU A 859 27.39 24.67 -13.13
CA LEU A 859 28.74 24.16 -13.38
C LEU A 859 28.77 22.67 -13.78
N SER A 860 27.70 21.93 -13.51
CA SER A 860 27.51 20.55 -13.99
C SER A 860 27.03 20.45 -15.44
N LEU A 861 27.03 21.55 -16.19
CA LEU A 861 27.07 21.50 -17.65
C LEU A 861 28.30 20.68 -18.11
N PRO A 862 28.14 19.76 -19.08
CA PRO A 862 29.26 19.01 -19.62
C PRO A 862 30.12 19.90 -20.53
N VAL A 863 31.42 19.59 -20.64
CA VAL A 863 32.31 20.24 -21.61
C VAL A 863 32.22 19.65 -23.02
N LYS A 864 31.55 18.49 -23.17
CA LYS A 864 31.36 17.71 -24.40
C LYS A 864 29.88 17.70 -24.81
N ASN A 865 29.59 17.71 -26.11
CA ASN A 865 28.23 17.63 -26.67
C ASN A 865 27.25 18.68 -26.13
N ASN A 866 27.72 19.91 -25.89
CA ASN A 866 26.96 20.97 -25.21
C ASN A 866 26.60 22.12 -26.16
N LYS A 867 25.33 22.23 -26.54
CA LYS A 867 24.82 23.30 -27.42
C LYS A 867 25.09 24.73 -26.95
N LEU A 868 25.32 24.96 -25.65
CA LEU A 868 25.61 26.29 -25.11
C LEU A 868 27.07 26.67 -25.33
N PHE A 869 27.94 25.69 -25.53
CA PHE A 869 29.37 25.85 -25.81
C PHE A 869 29.69 25.23 -27.18
N PRO A 870 29.44 25.95 -28.30
CA PRO A 870 29.45 25.36 -29.64
C PRO A 870 30.75 24.67 -30.05
N SER A 871 31.90 25.13 -29.53
CA SER A 871 33.20 24.50 -29.72
C SER A 871 33.20 23.01 -29.32
N SER A 872 32.39 22.61 -28.34
CA SER A 872 32.22 21.20 -27.92
C SER A 872 31.37 20.32 -28.83
N LEU A 873 30.80 20.90 -29.91
CA LEU A 873 30.11 20.17 -30.97
C LEU A 873 31.00 19.96 -32.21
N THR A 874 32.09 20.73 -32.34
CA THR A 874 32.92 20.77 -33.55
C THR A 874 34.36 20.36 -33.33
N ASP A 875 34.95 20.65 -32.16
CA ASP A 875 36.36 20.36 -31.88
C ASP A 875 36.48 19.05 -31.06
N PRO A 876 37.09 17.99 -31.62
CA PRO A 876 37.22 16.70 -30.95
C PRO A 876 38.13 16.73 -29.72
N ILE A 877 38.93 17.79 -29.51
CA ILE A 877 39.75 17.93 -28.30
C ILE A 877 38.88 17.98 -27.02
N PHE A 878 37.63 18.45 -27.10
CA PHE A 878 36.70 18.38 -25.95
C PHE A 878 36.17 16.96 -25.66
N THR A 879 36.38 16.01 -26.57
CA THR A 879 36.28 14.56 -26.27
C THR A 879 37.51 14.11 -25.49
N VAL A 880 38.73 14.41 -25.97
CA VAL A 880 39.98 14.08 -25.27
C VAL A 880 40.01 14.65 -23.83
N TRP A 881 39.47 15.84 -23.61
CA TRP A 881 39.30 16.45 -22.28
C TRP A 881 38.34 15.65 -21.38
N PHE A 882 37.20 15.23 -21.92
CA PHE A 882 36.22 14.41 -21.20
C PHE A 882 36.82 13.05 -20.81
N ASP A 883 37.53 12.42 -21.74
CA ASP A 883 38.14 11.10 -21.55
C ASP A 883 39.33 11.16 -20.56
N LYS A 884 40.03 12.31 -20.49
CA LYS A 884 40.99 12.67 -19.43
C LYS A 884 40.35 13.15 -18.12
N GLY A 885 39.04 12.97 -17.93
CA GLY A 885 38.33 13.22 -16.66
C GLY A 885 37.73 14.61 -16.48
N ILE A 886 37.96 15.56 -17.40
CA ILE A 886 37.32 16.88 -17.39
C ILE A 886 35.92 16.74 -18.01
N THR A 887 34.98 16.13 -17.28
CA THR A 887 33.64 15.85 -17.82
C THR A 887 32.67 17.03 -17.72
N GLN A 888 32.83 17.87 -16.69
CA GLN A 888 31.97 19.02 -16.37
C GLN A 888 32.79 20.30 -16.20
N PHE A 889 32.18 21.47 -16.45
CA PHE A 889 32.85 22.77 -16.25
C PHE A 889 33.34 22.99 -14.81
N ARG A 890 32.72 22.33 -13.81
CA ARG A 890 33.20 22.27 -12.42
C ARG A 890 34.64 21.77 -12.29
N HIS A 891 35.12 20.91 -13.19
CA HIS A 891 36.46 20.31 -13.10
C HIS A 891 37.58 21.26 -13.58
N LEU A 892 37.22 22.44 -14.10
CA LEU A 892 38.16 23.49 -14.46
C LEU A 892 38.48 24.43 -13.27
N TYR A 893 38.04 24.08 -12.06
CA TYR A 893 38.26 24.86 -10.84
C TYR A 893 39.12 24.06 -9.85
N ALA A 894 40.09 24.73 -9.23
CA ALA A 894 40.92 24.21 -8.14
C ALA A 894 40.91 25.22 -6.99
N ASP A 895 40.90 24.73 -5.74
CA ASP A 895 40.92 25.55 -4.51
C ASP A 895 39.87 26.69 -4.46
N GLY A 896 38.73 26.49 -5.15
CA GLY A 896 37.63 27.44 -5.23
C GLY A 896 37.72 28.47 -6.37
N VAL A 897 38.75 28.44 -7.20
CA VAL A 897 38.99 29.41 -8.30
C VAL A 897 39.20 28.68 -9.63
N PHE A 898 38.87 29.31 -10.76
CA PHE A 898 39.10 28.75 -12.09
C PHE A 898 40.60 28.53 -12.32
N SER A 899 40.99 27.27 -12.45
CA SER A 899 42.39 26.82 -12.45
C SER A 899 43.11 27.25 -13.74
N ASN A 900 44.41 27.50 -13.63
CA ASN A 900 45.22 27.90 -14.78
C ASN A 900 45.59 26.67 -15.66
N PHE A 901 46.01 26.91 -16.91
CA PHE A 901 46.31 25.81 -17.84
C PHE A 901 47.47 24.91 -17.40
N ILE A 902 48.48 25.42 -16.70
CA ILE A 902 49.62 24.63 -16.22
C ILE A 902 49.14 23.66 -15.14
N ASN A 903 48.35 24.14 -14.17
CA ASN A 903 47.76 23.32 -13.12
C ASN A 903 46.84 22.24 -13.71
N LEU A 904 45.97 22.59 -14.68
CA LEU A 904 45.09 21.63 -15.37
C LEU A 904 45.87 20.64 -16.25
N SER A 905 46.97 21.08 -16.86
CA SER A 905 47.88 20.24 -17.65
C SER A 905 48.57 19.21 -16.76
N ALA A 906 49.07 19.59 -15.58
CA ALA A 906 49.62 18.67 -14.61
C ALA A 906 48.56 17.74 -13.98
N GLN A 907 47.35 18.24 -13.72
CA GLN A 907 46.27 17.47 -13.05
C GLN A 907 45.59 16.43 -13.95
N PHE A 908 45.45 16.72 -15.25
CA PHE A 908 44.72 15.89 -16.22
C PHE A 908 45.59 15.42 -17.41
N ASP A 909 46.91 15.63 -17.35
CA ASP A 909 47.87 15.31 -18.42
C ASP A 909 47.43 15.94 -19.77
N LEU A 910 47.29 17.26 -19.83
CA LEU A 910 46.88 17.96 -21.06
C LEU A 910 48.12 18.43 -21.86
N PRO A 911 48.29 18.01 -23.13
CA PRO A 911 49.35 18.53 -23.99
C PRO A 911 49.26 20.05 -24.18
N SER A 912 50.41 20.71 -24.34
CA SER A 912 50.50 22.18 -24.51
C SER A 912 49.66 22.73 -25.69
N SER A 913 49.45 21.92 -26.74
CA SER A 913 48.56 22.21 -27.87
C SER A 913 47.08 22.42 -27.50
N HIS A 914 46.66 22.03 -26.29
CA HIS A 914 45.31 22.25 -25.77
C HIS A 914 45.08 23.66 -25.21
N LEU A 915 46.12 24.50 -25.06
CA LEU A 915 46.04 25.85 -24.47
C LEU A 915 44.95 26.74 -25.12
N PHE A 916 44.77 26.66 -26.45
CA PHE A 916 43.71 27.39 -27.14
C PHE A 916 42.29 26.95 -26.72
N ARG A 917 42.08 25.65 -26.49
CA ARG A 917 40.80 25.09 -26.04
C ARG A 917 40.50 25.48 -24.60
N TYR A 918 41.53 25.63 -23.77
CA TYR A 918 41.42 26.25 -22.45
C TYR A 918 40.93 27.70 -22.53
N PHE A 919 41.45 28.53 -23.44
CA PHE A 919 40.93 29.89 -23.60
C PHE A 919 39.47 29.92 -24.09
N GLN A 920 39.06 29.00 -24.99
CA GLN A 920 37.66 28.83 -25.38
C GLN A 920 36.76 28.47 -24.17
N ALA A 921 37.15 27.48 -23.38
CA ALA A 921 36.42 27.05 -22.19
C ALA A 921 36.34 28.15 -21.11
N ARG A 922 37.44 28.89 -20.89
CA ARG A 922 37.52 30.03 -19.96
C ARG A 922 36.59 31.18 -20.37
N ASN A 923 36.57 31.51 -21.67
CA ASN A 923 35.70 32.55 -22.26
C ASN A 923 34.21 32.16 -22.22
N PHE A 924 33.88 30.87 -22.33
CA PHE A 924 32.52 30.39 -22.09
C PHE A 924 32.15 30.45 -20.59
N ALA A 925 33.05 30.02 -19.71
CA ALA A 925 32.81 30.00 -18.26
C ALA A 925 32.54 31.40 -17.69
N SER A 926 33.35 32.39 -18.07
CA SER A 926 33.20 33.79 -17.61
C SER A 926 31.91 34.48 -18.08
N LYS A 927 31.25 33.95 -19.12
CA LYS A 927 29.96 34.44 -19.64
C LYS A 927 28.75 33.66 -19.13
N SER A 928 28.96 32.43 -18.64
CA SER A 928 27.88 31.46 -18.37
C SER A 928 27.65 31.19 -16.89
N PHE A 929 28.64 31.44 -16.05
CA PHE A 929 28.59 31.21 -14.61
C PHE A 929 28.72 32.53 -13.84
N LEU A 930 27.97 32.64 -12.74
CA LEU A 930 28.07 33.78 -11.84
C LEU A 930 29.40 33.74 -11.08
N ASN A 931 29.92 34.92 -10.74
CA ASN A 931 31.09 35.13 -9.88
C ASN A 931 32.41 34.54 -10.39
N PHE A 932 32.56 34.26 -11.71
CA PHE A 932 33.84 33.90 -12.30
C PHE A 932 34.93 34.97 -11.98
N PRO A 933 36.16 34.58 -11.58
CA PRO A 933 36.75 33.24 -11.63
C PRO A 933 36.44 32.33 -10.44
N ASP A 934 35.74 32.79 -9.42
CA ASP A 934 35.42 31.99 -8.23
C ASP A 934 34.37 30.91 -8.54
N LEU A 935 34.33 29.88 -7.70
CA LEU A 935 33.43 28.73 -7.82
C LEU A 935 32.03 29.05 -7.25
N PRO A 936 30.98 29.29 -8.07
CA PRO A 936 29.64 29.55 -7.55
C PRO A 936 29.04 28.38 -6.76
N GLU A 937 28.25 28.73 -5.75
CA GLU A 937 27.57 27.79 -4.84
C GLU A 937 26.74 26.74 -5.58
N LYS A 938 26.71 25.52 -5.02
CA LYS A 938 25.95 24.39 -5.57
C LYS A 938 24.44 24.60 -5.35
N GLN A 939 23.66 24.64 -6.43
CA GLN A 939 22.23 24.94 -6.31
C GLN A 939 21.44 23.75 -5.73
N CYS A 940 20.48 24.02 -4.83
CA CYS A 940 19.78 22.97 -4.06
C CYS A 940 19.02 21.91 -4.91
N TRP A 941 18.71 22.19 -6.17
CA TRP A 941 18.12 21.21 -7.09
C TRP A 941 19.14 20.25 -7.73
N GLU A 942 20.43 20.63 -7.78
CA GLU A 942 21.49 19.71 -8.22
C GLU A 942 21.61 18.52 -7.25
N HIS A 943 21.37 18.76 -5.96
CA HIS A 943 21.30 17.72 -4.93
C HIS A 943 20.08 16.78 -5.08
N MET A 944 19.05 17.17 -5.83
CA MET A 944 17.94 16.26 -6.17
C MET A 944 18.35 15.29 -7.28
N LEU A 945 19.13 15.77 -8.26
CA LEU A 945 19.61 14.95 -9.37
C LEU A 945 20.78 14.05 -8.99
N SER A 946 21.59 14.44 -7.99
CA SER A 946 22.68 13.62 -7.42
C SER A 946 22.26 12.77 -6.22
N ASP A 947 20.95 12.56 -5.99
CA ASP A 947 20.46 11.66 -4.95
C ASP A 947 20.20 10.28 -5.56
N SER A 948 21.03 9.28 -5.22
CA SER A 948 20.96 7.98 -5.90
C SER A 948 19.55 7.36 -5.76
N PRO A 949 18.88 7.04 -6.88
CA PRO A 949 17.44 6.80 -6.90
C PRO A 949 17.03 5.38 -6.50
N HIS A 950 18.01 4.49 -6.32
CA HIS A 950 17.81 3.12 -5.83
C HIS A 950 17.30 3.05 -4.38
N HIS A 951 17.50 4.11 -3.59
CA HIS A 951 17.12 4.17 -2.19
C HIS A 951 15.59 4.08 -1.98
N ARG A 952 15.17 3.16 -1.11
CA ARG A 952 13.75 2.98 -0.75
C ARG A 952 13.14 4.27 -0.20
N GLY A 953 12.24 4.87 -0.96
CA GLY A 953 11.57 6.13 -0.60
C GLY A 953 12.21 7.38 -1.21
N SER A 954 13.09 7.24 -2.21
CA SER A 954 13.60 8.29 -3.11
C SER A 954 12.57 9.40 -3.40
N ILE A 955 11.39 9.07 -3.96
CA ILE A 955 10.32 10.03 -4.27
C ILE A 955 9.90 10.85 -3.04
N SER A 956 9.91 10.27 -1.84
CA SER A 956 9.62 10.99 -0.59
C SER A 956 10.79 11.85 -0.10
N ARG A 957 12.05 11.47 -0.38
CA ARG A 957 13.23 12.30 -0.12
C ARG A 957 13.25 13.50 -1.08
N ILE A 958 13.14 13.27 -2.39
CA ILE A 958 13.03 14.30 -3.43
C ILE A 958 11.87 15.26 -3.11
N TYR A 959 10.68 14.75 -2.75
CA TYR A 959 9.55 15.58 -2.30
C TYR A 959 9.89 16.47 -1.09
N ASN A 960 10.65 15.95 -0.11
CA ASN A 960 11.11 16.74 1.04
C ASN A 960 12.16 17.80 0.65
N ILE A 961 13.06 17.52 -0.31
CA ILE A 961 14.00 18.54 -0.82
C ILE A 961 13.22 19.63 -1.58
N ILE A 962 12.23 19.27 -2.43
CA ILE A 962 11.36 20.24 -3.13
C ILE A 962 10.57 21.10 -2.13
N LEU A 963 10.14 20.55 -0.99
CA LEU A 963 9.56 21.34 0.10
C LEU A 963 10.59 22.28 0.75
N ALA A 964 11.83 21.83 0.96
CA ALA A 964 12.90 22.63 1.55
C ALA A 964 13.38 23.76 0.62
N SER A 965 13.36 23.55 -0.70
CA SER A 965 13.64 24.59 -1.72
C SER A 965 12.62 25.72 -1.75
N GLY A 966 11.47 25.59 -1.06
CA GLY A 966 10.54 26.68 -0.87
C GLY A 966 11.11 27.73 0.10
N LYS A 967 11.23 29.00 -0.35
CA LYS A 967 11.67 30.11 0.52
C LYS A 967 10.69 30.28 1.71
N TYR A 968 11.05 29.68 2.83
CA TYR A 968 10.22 29.58 4.03
C TYR A 968 10.95 30.15 5.23
N SER A 969 10.79 31.46 5.48
CA SER A 969 11.10 32.03 6.79
C SER A 969 10.34 31.27 7.89
N SER A 970 11.12 30.67 8.79
CA SER A 970 10.74 30.33 10.16
C SER A 970 10.86 31.55 11.08
N THR A 971 11.79 32.45 10.75
CA THR A 971 12.18 33.62 11.53
C THR A 971 11.05 34.60 11.82
N LYS A 972 10.07 34.81 10.91
CA LYS A 972 8.98 35.79 11.13
C LYS A 972 8.21 35.56 12.44
N PHE A 973 7.78 34.32 12.71
CA PHE A 973 7.05 34.04 13.96
C PHE A 973 7.96 34.09 15.18
N LYS A 974 9.26 33.79 15.03
CA LYS A 974 10.27 33.91 16.08
C LYS A 974 10.46 35.38 16.47
N SER A 975 10.74 36.25 15.50
CA SER A 975 10.92 37.69 15.74
C SER A 975 9.66 38.35 16.29
N GLU A 976 8.46 38.00 15.80
CA GLU A 976 7.20 38.48 16.39
C GLU A 976 7.04 38.09 17.87
N TRP A 977 7.54 36.92 18.30
CA TRP A 977 7.54 36.53 19.71
C TRP A 977 8.67 37.19 20.51
N GLU A 978 9.86 37.34 19.94
CA GLU A 978 11.00 38.01 20.59
C GLU A 978 10.66 39.48 20.90
N THR A 979 10.07 40.20 19.95
CA THR A 979 9.58 41.57 20.14
C THR A 979 8.44 41.66 21.15
N GLU A 980 7.45 40.75 21.11
CA GLU A 980 6.33 40.75 22.06
C GLU A 980 6.71 40.35 23.51
N LEU A 981 7.86 39.72 23.72
CA LEU A 981 8.31 39.23 25.03
C LEU A 981 9.50 40.00 25.61
N GLY A 982 10.20 40.81 24.82
CA GLY A 982 11.42 41.48 25.24
C GLY A 982 12.60 40.53 25.50
N ILE A 983 12.58 39.32 24.93
CA ILE A 983 13.61 38.29 25.12
C ILE A 983 14.17 37.80 23.78
N ARG A 984 15.46 37.45 23.76
CA ARG A 984 16.07 36.72 22.65
C ARG A 984 15.86 35.22 22.85
N ILE A 985 15.27 34.55 21.86
CA ILE A 985 15.04 33.11 21.86
C ILE A 985 16.20 32.44 21.11
N ALA A 986 16.94 31.54 21.78
CA ALA A 986 17.96 30.75 21.11
C ALA A 986 17.37 29.86 20.00
N GLU A 987 18.06 29.68 18.88
CA GLU A 987 17.53 28.94 17.72
C GLU A 987 17.24 27.47 18.06
N SER A 988 18.13 26.82 18.83
CA SER A 988 17.93 25.49 19.41
C SER A 988 16.72 25.38 20.36
N SER A 989 16.30 26.48 20.97
CA SER A 989 15.08 26.55 21.79
C SER A 989 13.83 26.72 20.91
N TRP A 990 13.92 27.50 19.84
CA TRP A 990 12.85 27.65 18.85
C TRP A 990 12.56 26.36 18.08
N ASP A 991 13.59 25.60 17.70
CA ASP A 991 13.44 24.28 17.08
C ASP A 991 12.81 23.26 18.04
N GLN A 992 13.15 23.30 19.33
CA GLN A 992 12.44 22.53 20.35
C GLN A 992 10.96 22.93 20.46
N ALA A 993 10.62 24.23 20.40
CA ALA A 993 9.23 24.69 20.40
C ALA A 993 8.43 24.16 19.19
N MET A 994 9.07 24.09 18.02
CA MET A 994 8.54 23.46 16.80
C MET A 994 8.38 21.95 16.97
N GLU A 995 9.37 21.25 17.52
CA GLU A 995 9.26 19.82 17.82
C GLU A 995 8.13 19.51 18.82
N ARG A 996 7.91 20.35 19.83
CA ARG A 996 6.82 20.16 20.80
C ARG A 996 5.43 20.15 20.15
N ILE A 997 5.26 20.62 18.90
CA ILE A 997 4.01 20.44 18.11
C ILE A 997 3.74 18.94 17.82
N ARG A 998 4.79 18.14 17.62
CA ARG A 998 4.67 16.71 17.28
C ARG A 998 4.92 15.76 18.45
N SER A 999 5.81 16.10 19.39
CA SER A 999 6.32 15.16 20.41
C SER A 999 5.45 15.12 21.67
N THR A 1000 4.96 16.28 22.12
CA THR A 1000 4.29 16.45 23.42
C THR A 1000 3.11 15.51 23.65
N THR A 1001 2.31 15.19 22.62
CA THR A 1001 1.07 14.43 22.80
C THR A 1001 0.62 13.61 21.59
N SER A 1002 -0.04 12.50 21.89
CA SER A 1002 -0.78 11.68 20.93
C SER A 1002 -1.96 12.45 20.34
N CYS A 1003 -2.69 13.19 21.18
CA CYS A 1003 -3.96 13.82 20.83
C CYS A 1003 -3.76 14.91 19.77
N ALA A 1004 -4.47 14.81 18.64
CA ALA A 1004 -4.37 15.78 17.56
C ALA A 1004 -4.95 17.14 17.96
N ARG A 1005 -6.05 17.19 18.71
CA ARG A 1005 -6.64 18.43 19.23
C ARG A 1005 -5.68 19.20 20.16
N LEU A 1006 -4.99 18.51 21.09
CA LEU A 1006 -3.98 19.13 21.95
C LEU A 1006 -2.73 19.57 21.15
N GLY A 1007 -2.22 18.74 20.23
CA GLY A 1007 -1.10 19.14 19.35
C GLY A 1007 -1.44 20.34 18.46
N LEU A 1008 -2.71 20.48 18.07
CA LEU A 1008 -3.22 21.65 17.33
C LEU A 1008 -3.25 22.92 18.19
N ILE A 1009 -3.33 22.84 19.53
CA ILE A 1009 -3.16 24.00 20.41
C ILE A 1009 -1.70 24.50 20.33
N GLN A 1010 -0.71 23.62 20.55
CA GLN A 1010 0.71 23.98 20.40
C GLN A 1010 1.00 24.60 19.02
N PHE A 1011 0.50 23.98 17.94
CA PHE A 1011 0.64 24.50 16.57
C PHE A 1011 0.11 25.94 16.44
N LYS A 1012 -1.11 26.21 16.95
CA LYS A 1012 -1.77 27.51 16.86
C LYS A 1012 -1.11 28.58 17.74
N VAL A 1013 -0.55 28.21 18.89
CA VAL A 1013 0.19 29.11 19.77
C VAL A 1013 1.50 29.51 19.09
N VAL A 1014 2.36 28.54 18.73
CA VAL A 1014 3.66 28.80 18.10
C VAL A 1014 3.52 29.66 16.84
N HIS A 1015 2.54 29.36 15.97
CA HIS A 1015 2.29 30.08 14.72
C HIS A 1015 1.31 31.25 14.84
N ARG A 1016 1.04 31.75 16.05
CA ARG A 1016 0.31 33.00 16.32
C ARG A 1016 -1.04 33.07 15.57
N VAL A 1017 -1.77 31.94 15.59
CA VAL A 1017 -3.06 31.73 14.90
C VAL A 1017 -4.26 32.17 15.74
N HIS A 1018 -4.04 32.44 17.04
CA HIS A 1018 -5.04 33.05 17.92
C HIS A 1018 -5.14 34.56 17.64
N PHE A 1019 -6.33 35.11 17.88
CA PHE A 1019 -6.55 36.56 17.89
C PHE A 1019 -6.26 37.10 19.29
N SER A 1020 -5.33 38.05 19.36
CA SER A 1020 -5.17 38.97 20.49
C SER A 1020 -6.16 40.13 20.36
N LYS A 1021 -6.36 40.92 21.43
CA LYS A 1021 -7.18 42.13 21.38
C LYS A 1021 -6.62 43.15 20.38
N THR A 1022 -5.31 43.37 20.37
CA THR A 1022 -4.60 44.22 19.38
C THR A 1022 -4.95 43.84 17.94
N ARG A 1023 -4.97 42.53 17.67
CA ARG A 1023 -5.24 42.01 16.33
C ARG A 1023 -6.72 42.06 15.97
N LEU A 1024 -7.62 42.18 16.94
CA LEU A 1024 -9.03 42.48 16.68
C LEU A 1024 -9.22 43.97 16.43
N ALA A 1025 -8.65 44.86 17.26
CA ALA A 1025 -8.65 46.31 17.06
C ALA A 1025 -8.11 46.72 15.67
N SER A 1026 -7.02 46.08 15.23
CA SER A 1026 -6.42 46.26 13.90
C SER A 1026 -7.26 45.73 12.72
N ILE A 1027 -8.38 45.04 12.96
CA ILE A 1027 -9.30 44.51 11.94
C ILE A 1027 -10.70 45.14 12.06
N TYR A 1028 -11.08 45.54 13.26
CA TYR A 1028 -12.38 46.05 13.68
C TYR A 1028 -12.14 47.29 14.56
N PRO A 1029 -12.23 48.52 14.00
CA PRO A 1029 -11.94 49.76 14.75
C PRO A 1029 -12.76 49.92 16.04
N GLU A 1030 -13.96 49.36 16.07
CA GLU A 1030 -14.87 49.29 17.21
C GLU A 1030 -14.44 48.34 18.36
N VAL A 1031 -13.29 47.65 18.24
CA VAL A 1031 -12.77 46.75 19.28
C VAL A 1031 -11.55 47.35 19.98
N GLU A 1032 -11.62 47.57 21.29
CA GLU A 1032 -10.49 48.07 22.08
C GLU A 1032 -9.31 47.08 22.17
N ASP A 1033 -8.08 47.61 22.17
CA ASP A 1033 -6.83 46.86 22.49
C ASP A 1033 -6.59 46.69 24.01
N ARG A 1034 -7.65 46.67 24.81
CA ARG A 1034 -7.55 46.47 26.26
C ARG A 1034 -7.75 45.01 26.66
N CYS A 1035 -6.94 44.55 27.60
CA CYS A 1035 -7.06 43.22 28.20
C CYS A 1035 -8.35 43.10 29.03
N ASP A 1036 -9.15 42.07 28.76
CA ASP A 1036 -10.41 41.80 29.48
C ASP A 1036 -10.22 41.57 31.00
N ARG A 1037 -8.98 41.31 31.45
CA ARG A 1037 -8.64 40.97 32.85
C ARG A 1037 -8.02 42.12 33.63
N CYS A 1038 -7.22 42.96 32.98
CA CYS A 1038 -6.44 44.01 33.66
C CYS A 1038 -6.50 45.38 32.98
N HIS A 1039 -7.32 45.53 31.93
CA HIS A 1039 -7.55 46.76 31.15
C HIS A 1039 -6.32 47.44 30.53
N GLY A 1040 -5.14 46.82 30.65
CA GLY A 1040 -3.89 47.26 30.04
C GLY A 1040 -3.88 47.07 28.52
N SER A 1041 -3.09 47.92 27.87
CA SER A 1041 -2.88 48.01 26.41
C SER A 1041 -1.37 48.21 26.14
N PRO A 1042 -0.81 47.68 25.04
CA PRO A 1042 -1.47 46.85 24.03
C PRO A 1042 -1.61 45.39 24.49
N CYS A 1043 -2.79 44.81 24.28
CA CYS A 1043 -3.12 43.46 24.73
C CYS A 1043 -2.73 42.40 23.67
N HIS A 1044 -1.42 42.26 23.51
CA HIS A 1044 -0.71 41.33 22.62
C HIS A 1044 -0.85 39.85 23.02
N LEU A 1045 -0.37 38.90 22.18
CA LEU A 1045 -0.46 37.47 22.50
C LEU A 1045 0.42 37.07 23.71
N SER A 1046 1.61 37.66 23.85
CA SER A 1046 2.45 37.52 25.05
C SER A 1046 1.72 37.93 26.33
N HIS A 1047 0.97 39.03 26.28
CA HIS A 1047 0.14 39.51 27.38
C HIS A 1047 -0.97 38.52 27.74
N MET A 1048 -1.76 38.07 26.75
CA MET A 1048 -2.89 37.18 26.99
C MET A 1048 -2.52 35.76 27.48
N PHE A 1049 -1.28 35.31 27.23
CA PHE A 1049 -0.75 34.02 27.73
C PHE A 1049 0.10 34.11 29.00
N TYR A 1050 0.86 35.20 29.23
CA TYR A 1050 1.88 35.25 30.29
C TYR A 1050 2.03 36.61 30.97
N LEU A 1051 2.22 37.71 30.22
CA LEU A 1051 2.62 39.01 30.82
C LEU A 1051 1.48 39.75 31.55
N CYS A 1052 0.22 39.31 31.44
CA CYS A 1052 -0.90 39.90 32.18
C CYS A 1052 -0.72 39.69 33.70
N PRO A 1053 -0.77 40.73 34.55
CA PRO A 1053 -0.58 40.59 36.01
C PRO A 1053 -1.54 39.58 36.67
N TYR A 1054 -2.77 39.49 36.17
CA TYR A 1054 -3.79 38.55 36.66
C TYR A 1054 -3.47 37.07 36.37
N LEU A 1055 -2.48 36.78 35.52
CA LEU A 1055 -1.96 35.43 35.28
C LEU A 1055 -0.75 35.09 36.16
N LYS A 1056 -0.15 36.08 36.86
CA LYS A 1056 1.06 35.87 37.67
C LYS A 1056 0.84 34.84 38.78
N ASN A 1057 -0.30 34.90 39.47
CA ASN A 1057 -0.66 33.95 40.53
C ASN A 1057 -0.82 32.52 39.97
N PHE A 1058 -1.62 32.35 38.92
CA PHE A 1058 -1.83 31.05 38.25
C PHE A 1058 -0.51 30.42 37.78
N TRP A 1059 0.37 31.19 37.15
CA TRP A 1059 1.68 30.66 36.74
C TRP A 1059 2.56 30.36 37.96
N THR A 1060 2.63 31.23 38.97
CA THR A 1060 3.42 30.97 40.20
C THR A 1060 3.00 29.65 40.87
N GLN A 1061 1.69 29.40 41.00
CA GLN A 1061 1.17 28.13 41.54
C GLN A 1061 1.49 26.94 40.62
N TYR A 1062 1.32 27.07 39.30
CA TYR A 1062 1.72 26.04 38.34
C TYR A 1062 3.21 25.67 38.48
N PHE A 1063 4.10 26.65 38.58
CA PHE A 1063 5.54 26.42 38.71
C PHE A 1063 5.90 25.80 40.07
N SER A 1064 5.30 26.26 41.17
CA SER A 1064 5.45 25.66 42.51
C SER A 1064 5.04 24.18 42.53
N ILE A 1065 3.86 23.84 41.99
CA ILE A 1065 3.36 22.47 41.93
C ILE A 1065 4.28 21.59 41.08
N ILE A 1066 4.67 22.04 39.88
CA ILE A 1066 5.58 21.28 39.02
C ILE A 1066 6.96 21.10 39.65
N SER A 1067 7.44 22.09 40.41
CA SER A 1067 8.71 21.99 41.14
C SER A 1067 8.68 20.91 42.21
N THR A 1068 7.61 20.87 43.01
CA THR A 1068 7.39 19.85 44.03
C THR A 1068 7.29 18.47 43.38
N VAL A 1069 6.43 18.32 42.36
CA VAL A 1069 6.17 17.06 41.65
C VAL A 1069 7.41 16.50 40.93
N LEU A 1070 8.33 17.35 40.47
CA LEU A 1070 9.51 16.91 39.71
C LEU A 1070 10.82 16.91 40.50
N GLY A 1071 10.81 17.40 41.75
CA GLY A 1071 12.00 17.54 42.59
C GLY A 1071 13.02 18.56 42.08
N VAL A 1072 12.57 19.64 41.41
CA VAL A 1072 13.46 20.65 40.79
C VAL A 1072 12.89 22.05 40.94
N ASN A 1073 13.70 23.00 41.42
CA ASN A 1073 13.35 24.42 41.48
C ASN A 1073 13.19 24.99 40.06
N LEU A 1074 11.96 25.37 39.67
CA LEU A 1074 11.60 25.96 38.39
C LEU A 1074 10.96 27.33 38.64
N GLN A 1075 11.66 28.38 38.21
CA GLN A 1075 11.14 29.73 38.31
C GLN A 1075 10.17 30.06 37.15
N PRO A 1076 9.15 30.91 37.37
CA PRO A 1076 8.22 31.29 36.32
C PRO A 1076 8.91 31.92 35.11
N CYS A 1077 8.74 31.30 33.93
CA CYS A 1077 9.35 31.79 32.69
C CYS A 1077 8.41 31.68 31.48
N PRO A 1078 8.50 32.59 30.49
CA PRO A 1078 7.67 32.56 29.30
C PRO A 1078 7.94 31.34 28.41
N LEU A 1079 9.15 30.78 28.44
CA LEU A 1079 9.54 29.63 27.59
C LEU A 1079 8.74 28.35 27.94
N ILE A 1080 8.65 28.01 29.23
CA ILE A 1080 7.82 26.88 29.69
C ILE A 1080 6.33 27.21 29.50
N SER A 1081 5.93 28.45 29.83
CA SER A 1081 4.54 28.89 29.83
C SER A 1081 3.90 28.94 28.44
N ILE A 1082 4.59 29.52 27.45
CA ILE A 1082 4.07 29.76 26.10
C ILE A 1082 4.44 28.62 25.14
N PHE A 1083 5.65 28.04 25.27
CA PHE A 1083 6.15 27.03 24.32
C PHE A 1083 6.28 25.62 24.89
N GLY A 1084 6.39 25.45 26.21
CA GLY A 1084 6.60 24.13 26.82
C GLY A 1084 8.03 23.61 26.66
N ILE A 1085 9.01 24.51 26.67
CA ILE A 1085 10.45 24.21 26.64
C ILE A 1085 11.12 24.80 27.88
N SER A 1086 12.10 24.11 28.46
CA SER A 1086 12.94 24.67 29.52
C SER A 1086 14.02 25.57 28.91
N ASP A 1087 14.62 26.42 29.74
CA ASP A 1087 15.88 27.08 29.38
C ASP A 1087 17.01 26.03 29.17
N PRO A 1088 17.97 26.25 28.26
CA PRO A 1088 19.13 25.37 28.10
C PRO A 1088 20.02 25.20 29.34
N SER A 1089 20.05 26.20 30.24
CA SER A 1089 20.80 26.15 31.50
C SER A 1089 20.23 25.15 32.53
N LEU A 1090 18.97 24.73 32.39
CA LEU A 1090 18.31 23.82 33.32
C LEU A 1090 18.59 22.35 32.96
N THR A 1091 19.32 21.66 33.86
CA THR A 1091 19.75 20.25 33.80
C THR A 1091 18.62 19.24 34.03
N LEU A 1092 17.49 19.43 33.33
CA LEU A 1092 16.32 18.54 33.40
C LEU A 1092 16.49 17.29 32.54
N SER A 1093 16.09 16.14 33.08
CA SER A 1093 16.02 14.86 32.35
C SER A 1093 15.04 14.92 31.18
N SER A 1094 15.21 14.01 30.21
CA SER A 1094 14.26 13.86 29.09
C SER A 1094 12.82 13.69 29.60
N THR A 1095 12.61 12.85 30.61
CA THR A 1095 11.29 12.60 31.23
C THR A 1095 10.67 13.86 31.83
N GLN A 1096 11.42 14.62 32.64
CA GLN A 1096 10.93 15.87 33.23
C GLN A 1096 10.57 16.90 32.14
N LYS A 1097 11.44 17.11 31.15
CA LYS A 1097 11.17 17.98 29.98
C LYS A 1097 9.88 17.55 29.25
N ASP A 1098 9.62 16.25 29.16
CA ASP A 1098 8.45 15.66 28.50
C ASP A 1098 7.16 15.71 29.32
N VAL A 1099 7.26 15.85 30.66
CA VAL A 1099 6.13 16.14 31.56
C VAL A 1099 5.78 17.62 31.48
N ILE A 1100 6.76 18.52 31.67
CA ILE A 1100 6.61 19.98 31.65
C ILE A 1100 5.92 20.46 30.36
N ALA A 1101 6.32 19.92 29.21
CA ALA A 1101 5.73 20.27 27.91
C ALA A 1101 4.24 19.90 27.82
N PHE A 1102 3.83 18.77 28.42
CA PHE A 1102 2.46 18.29 28.40
C PHE A 1102 1.58 19.05 29.41
N THR A 1103 2.09 19.29 30.62
CA THR A 1103 1.36 20.01 31.66
C THR A 1103 1.17 21.48 31.30
N SER A 1104 2.17 22.15 30.70
CA SER A 1104 2.00 23.55 30.26
C SER A 1104 1.11 23.67 29.02
N LEU A 1105 0.97 22.60 28.22
CA LEU A 1105 0.00 22.54 27.12
C LEU A 1105 -1.44 22.47 27.65
N LEU A 1106 -1.67 21.79 28.78
CA LEU A 1106 -2.96 21.79 29.47
C LEU A 1106 -3.23 23.11 30.22
N ALA A 1107 -2.21 23.76 30.77
CA ALA A 1107 -2.33 25.12 31.31
C ALA A 1107 -2.75 26.12 30.21
N ARG A 1108 -2.07 26.11 29.06
CA ARG A 1108 -2.45 26.89 27.87
C ARG A 1108 -3.85 26.56 27.34
N ARG A 1109 -4.29 25.30 27.37
CA ARG A 1109 -5.68 24.94 27.06
C ARG A 1109 -6.66 25.60 28.04
N SER A 1110 -6.35 25.65 29.33
CA SER A 1110 -7.20 26.26 30.35
C SER A 1110 -7.35 27.77 30.14
N LEU A 1111 -6.23 28.47 29.88
CA LEU A 1111 -6.21 29.89 29.49
C LEU A 1111 -7.02 30.16 28.20
N LEU A 1112 -6.97 29.23 27.23
CA LEU A 1112 -7.71 29.34 25.97
C LEU A 1112 -9.21 29.04 26.08
N LEU A 1113 -9.65 28.26 27.07
CA LEU A 1113 -11.07 28.07 27.36
C LEU A 1113 -11.68 29.34 28.01
N GLN A 1114 -10.86 30.12 28.73
CA GLN A 1114 -11.25 31.41 29.32
C GLN A 1114 -10.61 32.61 28.58
N TRP A 1115 -10.38 32.49 27.27
CA TRP A 1115 -9.65 33.50 26.47
C TRP A 1115 -10.33 34.88 26.42
N LYS A 1116 -11.65 34.92 26.55
CA LYS A 1116 -12.48 36.14 26.62
C LYS A 1116 -13.01 36.46 28.02
N SER A 1117 -12.55 35.77 29.06
CA SER A 1117 -13.02 36.02 30.43
C SER A 1117 -12.14 37.03 31.13
N SER A 1118 -12.77 37.93 31.88
CA SER A 1118 -12.12 38.81 32.86
C SER A 1118 -11.53 38.04 34.05
N LYS A 1119 -12.01 36.81 34.31
CA LYS A 1119 -11.47 35.92 35.35
C LYS A 1119 -10.31 35.08 34.80
N CYS A 1120 -9.39 34.73 35.70
CA CYS A 1120 -8.32 33.76 35.45
C CYS A 1120 -8.84 32.34 35.75
N PRO A 1121 -8.42 31.29 35.01
CA PRO A 1121 -8.77 29.92 35.36
C PRO A 1121 -8.14 29.53 36.71
N PRO A 1122 -8.89 28.87 37.60
CA PRO A 1122 -8.38 28.41 38.90
C PRO A 1122 -7.43 27.22 38.72
N ILE A 1123 -6.48 27.04 39.65
CA ILE A 1123 -5.42 26.02 39.52
C ILE A 1123 -5.99 24.60 39.63
N SER A 1124 -7.00 24.43 40.50
CA SER A 1124 -7.86 23.24 40.59
C SER A 1124 -8.36 22.74 39.23
N ARG A 1125 -8.70 23.65 38.31
CA ARG A 1125 -9.18 23.26 36.97
C ARG A 1125 -8.09 22.65 36.10
N TRP A 1126 -6.89 23.21 36.15
CA TRP A 1126 -5.73 22.66 35.43
C TRP A 1126 -5.34 21.29 36.01
N LEU A 1127 -5.36 21.12 37.34
CA LEU A 1127 -5.12 19.82 37.99
C LEU A 1127 -6.13 18.76 37.54
N MET A 1128 -7.44 19.07 37.56
CA MET A 1128 -8.49 18.17 37.06
C MET A 1128 -8.29 17.78 35.58
N ASP A 1129 -7.88 18.72 34.73
CA ASP A 1129 -7.56 18.41 33.33
C ASP A 1129 -6.32 17.51 33.21
N VAL A 1130 -5.27 17.70 34.03
CA VAL A 1130 -4.11 16.78 34.09
C VAL A 1130 -4.55 15.37 34.50
N MET A 1131 -5.30 15.21 35.60
CA MET A 1131 -5.81 13.91 36.06
C MET A 1131 -6.63 13.18 34.98
N SER A 1132 -7.47 13.93 34.25
CA SER A 1132 -8.29 13.38 33.17
C SER A 1132 -7.44 12.88 32.00
N PHE A 1133 -6.49 13.69 31.51
CA PHE A 1133 -5.63 13.30 30.39
C PHE A 1133 -4.59 12.21 30.76
N LEU A 1134 -4.19 12.07 32.02
CA LEU A 1134 -3.35 10.96 32.48
C LEU A 1134 -4.03 9.59 32.31
N LYS A 1135 -5.36 9.49 32.51
CA LYS A 1135 -6.12 8.26 32.27
C LYS A 1135 -6.04 7.83 30.80
N LEU A 1136 -6.14 8.77 29.88
CA LEU A 1136 -6.00 8.53 28.43
C LEU A 1136 -4.57 8.13 28.03
N GLU A 1137 -3.55 8.74 28.65
CA GLU A 1137 -2.16 8.32 28.45
C GLU A 1137 -1.92 6.90 29.01
N LYS A 1138 -2.47 6.52 30.17
CA LYS A 1138 -2.37 5.15 30.72
C LYS A 1138 -2.93 4.12 29.74
N ILE A 1139 -4.12 4.37 29.18
CA ILE A 1139 -4.74 3.51 28.15
C ILE A 1139 -3.84 3.37 26.92
N LYS A 1140 -3.30 4.47 26.40
CA LYS A 1140 -2.35 4.51 25.26
C LYS A 1140 -1.09 3.67 25.50
N TYR A 1141 -0.48 3.73 26.68
CA TYR A 1141 0.71 2.93 27.00
C TYR A 1141 0.35 1.44 27.21
N THR A 1142 -0.84 1.15 27.75
CA THR A 1142 -1.37 -0.22 27.93
C THR A 1142 -1.60 -0.91 26.58
N ILE A 1143 -2.27 -0.25 25.63
CA ILE A 1143 -2.49 -0.73 24.24
C ILE A 1143 -1.15 -1.00 23.49
N ARG A 1144 -0.04 -0.45 23.98
CA ARG A 1144 1.31 -0.63 23.42
C ARG A 1144 2.17 -1.66 24.17
N GLY A 1145 1.63 -2.36 25.17
CA GLY A 1145 2.40 -3.28 26.02
C GLY A 1145 3.54 -2.59 26.78
N CYS A 1146 3.40 -1.29 27.08
CA CYS A 1146 4.46 -0.43 27.61
C CYS A 1146 4.07 0.24 28.95
N THR A 1147 3.27 -0.44 29.78
CA THR A 1147 2.74 0.09 31.06
C THR A 1147 3.83 0.62 32.00
N ALA A 1148 4.97 -0.08 32.13
CA ALA A 1148 6.11 0.40 32.93
C ALA A 1148 6.60 1.79 32.48
N LYS A 1149 6.60 2.08 31.16
CA LYS A 1149 7.00 3.40 30.63
C LYS A 1149 5.96 4.50 30.87
N PHE A 1150 4.74 4.17 31.28
CA PHE A 1150 3.78 5.14 31.80
C PHE A 1150 4.14 5.51 33.25
N PHE A 1151 4.31 4.52 34.13
CA PHE A 1151 4.66 4.76 35.52
C PHE A 1151 6.01 5.48 35.65
N ASN A 1152 7.07 5.05 34.95
CA ASN A 1152 8.37 5.73 34.95
C ASN A 1152 8.32 7.20 34.44
N LYS A 1153 7.24 7.63 33.78
CA LYS A 1153 7.02 9.03 33.36
C LYS A 1153 6.12 9.81 34.30
N TRP A 1154 5.12 9.16 34.89
CA TRP A 1154 4.01 9.83 35.58
C TRP A 1154 3.87 9.49 37.07
N GLN A 1155 4.67 8.57 37.61
CA GLN A 1155 4.62 8.19 39.03
C GLN A 1155 4.73 9.38 39.99
N PRO A 1156 5.62 10.38 39.79
CA PRO A 1156 5.70 11.52 40.72
C PRO A 1156 4.39 12.34 40.75
N PHE A 1157 3.72 12.47 39.60
CA PHE A 1157 2.39 13.08 39.53
C PHE A 1157 1.31 12.22 40.21
N ILE A 1158 1.42 10.90 40.15
CA ILE A 1158 0.48 9.97 40.79
C ILE A 1158 0.65 10.01 42.31
N SER A 1159 1.89 10.02 42.83
CA SER A 1159 2.16 10.20 44.27
C SER A 1159 1.57 11.52 44.79
N TYR A 1160 1.86 12.63 44.12
CA TYR A 1160 1.30 13.94 44.47
C TYR A 1160 -0.24 13.97 44.45
N PHE A 1161 -0.90 13.27 43.52
CA PHE A 1161 -2.37 13.15 43.53
C PHE A 1161 -2.93 12.23 44.64
N ASN A 1162 -2.11 11.36 45.23
CA ASN A 1162 -2.49 10.55 46.39
C ASN A 1162 -2.23 11.28 47.72
N GLU A 1163 -1.30 12.25 47.72
CA GLU A 1163 -0.93 13.08 48.88
C GLU A 1163 -1.82 14.33 49.05
N LEU A 1164 -2.68 14.64 48.07
CA LEU A 1164 -3.64 15.76 48.13
C LEU A 1164 -4.96 15.37 48.81
N GLU A 1165 -5.12 15.78 50.07
CA GLU A 1165 -6.39 15.63 50.82
C GLU A 1165 -7.55 16.43 50.18
N THR A 1166 -7.26 17.63 49.67
CA THR A 1166 -8.21 18.49 48.94
C THR A 1166 -7.52 19.19 47.76
N LEU A 1167 -8.31 19.64 46.77
CA LEU A 1167 -7.76 20.40 45.63
C LEU A 1167 -7.48 21.86 46.05
N PRO A 1168 -6.29 22.43 45.73
CA PRO A 1168 -6.03 23.85 45.93
C PRO A 1168 -6.92 24.68 44.99
N ASN A 1169 -7.61 25.69 45.54
CA ASN A 1169 -8.62 26.50 44.84
C ASN A 1169 -8.07 27.22 43.60
#